data_AF-A0A9P6S4E8-F1
#
_entry.id   AF-A0A9P6S4E8-F1
#
_cell.length_a   1.000
_cell.length_b   1.000
_cell.length_c   1.000
_cell.angle_alpha   90.00
_cell.angle_beta   90.00
_cell.angle_gamma   90.00
#
_symmetry.space_group_name_H-M   'P 1'
#
loop_
_entity.id
_entity.type
_entity.pdbx_description
1 polymer ?
#
loop_
_entity_poly.entity_id
_entity_poly.type
_entity_poly.pdbx_seq_one_letter_code
_entity_poly.pdbx_strand_id
1 'polypeptide(L)'
;MSTAETIDITLPNYGTIRGTVDTKIQVAIFRNVPYAHVPERWRVAVKPQPWTGVRDATVQGPVCPQGQTTYPLHKLVPEKYLQVGTNPKYEFGVDQSEQDSLNMNIFVPLSVLEKGAEPVPVVTWVHGGAFRNGSNCIPLYDARNFVAHSAQLNQPVIVVTINYRLGVFGFFASKELQQEMDEYVRNSPTPIPLYEQSVGNWGLQDQKLAFEWVRANISALGGNGRNVTAWGESAGSFSLHYHMLIPAHFGLFDHAIMQSGVVGTTPAQTVELEGQAIFDQLIAVLDIPADLDALEKVKRLRAVPMDELTQASETAFPIMAYGPFHDGGKLMPSTMPIQTLSTSPASYDPNIKSIMIGATRDEGSAFVLAFGEAKVSAYPDIVQKFAPDPKLVPLFQSVYGIPQTDADVFKLLNDFIGDMIFLYPIEQIVDTLIRLQQERGGPEKLSLSRYHYNVEMSKLQEISPTLGAMHAGELPIIFGPPLSELALTEDEMRLSLEIQKRWIAFAHQQPVVAEGGRVTDAGKDEAIVWTEDHRVEVASLATVTTTAHPILEPDPLKAFLLTTPLSPPVDDACGILGTSGDFTYEKVASCYNSVPFNHHVAATTLESVTTIVNDFYAFRDSALTPDLPKPFSVEPFDILKELKEIKLALYTNDHRFHYDLSMALAGFKDAHATYTANCYHNYAFMQSLVLYAPVVDGKQIIQVHTDRENRGHEGCRVQLIDGEDALTHITKWADANSIFSKDPGARLNNVLATLKYSTKTKSFKLKAGEFSLRTMLPDKGYIDFELVCPSGLVNVREAWVPLLNGPYTEFNSLQTFVQNVCQASPPSAFLGESSPLREHTLPKLREHLYIPQVMENPYEKTNPVVNDPTSSTPSVEPTIVSAATLVGTPGEASVVFQLEGRPDVGVLHVHTHRTEGDLTKELDSIAANLVALSEKGVRNIIIDLQGNYGGFVAFSSTLVQLFFPDKDVAEKTFPSNLRVTNSIRNLTTGLFGKAPGELYDASSYYNYATKRPHINNEFFINATNRSALAAVPWFNNAANIRLLTDGRCGSACSMSAIFFQKFNKVATYTVGGITTEPMSASSFPGGAVSSLSEVYGLYAAAQVPSPFKPLPYKGDVRFTALEVFAPGGAVPLDFDAPYLTADHRIDFTPENAKDRMVMWEQVAAAAWSA
;
A
#
# COMPACT_ATOMS: atom_id res chain seq x y z
N MET A 1 -37.44 -56.69 3.44
CA MET A 1 -36.53 -56.03 2.50
C MET A 1 -37.37 -55.14 1.61
N SER A 2 -37.56 -53.89 2.01
CA SER A 2 -38.17 -52.84 1.17
C SER A 2 -37.10 -52.43 0.17
N THR A 3 -37.30 -52.67 -1.13
CA THR A 3 -36.41 -52.19 -2.17
C THR A 3 -36.32 -50.67 -2.04
N ALA A 4 -35.14 -50.13 -1.71
CA ALA A 4 -34.92 -48.70 -1.74
C ALA A 4 -35.25 -48.21 -3.16
N GLU A 5 -36.06 -47.17 -3.26
CA GLU A 5 -36.41 -46.59 -4.56
C GLU A 5 -35.12 -46.02 -5.18
N THR A 6 -34.93 -46.28 -6.47
CA THR A 6 -33.72 -45.86 -7.20
C THR A 6 -34.09 -45.01 -8.39
N ILE A 7 -33.16 -44.16 -8.81
CA ILE A 7 -33.35 -43.24 -9.94
C ILE A 7 -32.10 -43.23 -10.81
N ASP A 8 -32.30 -43.31 -12.13
CA ASP A 8 -31.23 -43.32 -13.12
C ASP A 8 -31.13 -41.95 -13.81
N ILE A 9 -29.93 -41.37 -13.83
CA ILE A 9 -29.63 -40.09 -14.50
C ILE A 9 -28.48 -40.30 -15.48
N THR A 10 -28.61 -39.77 -16.70
CA THR A 10 -27.57 -39.88 -17.72
C THR A 10 -26.74 -38.61 -17.78
N LEU A 11 -25.44 -38.74 -17.51
CA LEU A 11 -24.47 -37.65 -17.59
C LEU A 11 -23.95 -37.53 -19.03
N PRO A 12 -24.07 -36.36 -19.69
CA PRO A 12 -23.83 -36.20 -21.13
C PRO A 12 -22.47 -36.71 -21.66
N ASN A 13 -21.41 -36.57 -20.85
CA ASN A 13 -20.03 -36.88 -21.27
C ASN A 13 -19.46 -38.16 -20.64
N TYR A 14 -20.26 -38.92 -19.88
CA TYR A 14 -19.76 -40.07 -19.12
C TYR A 14 -20.62 -41.32 -19.29
N GLY A 15 -21.89 -41.28 -18.85
CA GLY A 15 -22.75 -42.46 -18.81
C GLY A 15 -23.86 -42.30 -17.77
N THR A 16 -24.63 -43.37 -17.56
CA THR A 16 -25.75 -43.35 -16.61
C THR A 16 -25.27 -43.67 -15.20
N ILE A 17 -25.76 -42.95 -14.20
CA ILE A 17 -25.58 -43.21 -12.77
C ILE A 17 -26.93 -43.60 -12.14
N ARG A 18 -26.90 -44.53 -11.18
CA ARG A 18 -28.08 -44.94 -10.39
C ARG A 18 -27.94 -44.48 -8.95
N GLY A 19 -28.80 -43.56 -8.53
CA GLY A 19 -28.87 -43.07 -7.14
C GLY A 19 -29.99 -43.73 -6.34
N THR A 20 -30.01 -43.46 -5.04
CA THR A 20 -31.11 -43.80 -4.13
C THR A 20 -32.07 -42.62 -3.95
N VAL A 21 -33.34 -42.90 -3.69
CA VAL A 21 -34.35 -41.89 -3.36
C VAL A 21 -34.78 -42.05 -1.91
N ASP A 22 -34.68 -40.98 -1.12
CA ASP A 22 -35.31 -40.87 0.19
C ASP A 22 -36.68 -40.19 0.03
N THR A 23 -37.72 -41.00 -0.07
CA THR A 23 -39.10 -40.53 -0.26
C THR A 23 -39.67 -39.81 0.97
N LYS A 24 -39.08 -39.96 2.16
CA LYS A 24 -39.60 -39.26 3.35
C LYS A 24 -39.27 -37.79 3.34
N ILE A 25 -38.06 -37.44 2.89
CA ILE A 25 -37.58 -36.07 2.81
C ILE A 25 -37.53 -35.53 1.37
N GLN A 26 -37.94 -36.35 0.39
CA GLN A 26 -38.03 -36.00 -1.03
C GLN A 26 -36.68 -35.60 -1.65
N VAL A 27 -35.63 -36.38 -1.39
CA VAL A 27 -34.26 -36.14 -1.89
C VAL A 27 -33.71 -37.38 -2.62
N ALA A 28 -33.18 -37.19 -3.83
CA ALA A 28 -32.35 -38.16 -4.54
C ALA A 28 -30.87 -37.98 -4.17
N ILE A 29 -30.15 -39.10 -4.05
CA ILE A 29 -28.77 -39.14 -3.58
C ILE A 29 -27.94 -40.01 -4.51
N PHE A 30 -26.90 -39.44 -5.08
CA PHE A 30 -25.94 -40.12 -5.94
C PHE A 30 -24.57 -40.11 -5.26
N ARG A 31 -24.12 -41.26 -4.79
CA ARG A 31 -22.83 -41.44 -4.11
C ARG A 31 -21.77 -41.96 -5.07
N ASN A 32 -20.49 -41.77 -4.76
CA ASN A 32 -19.39 -42.33 -5.54
C ASN A 32 -19.41 -41.96 -7.05
N VAL A 33 -19.82 -40.74 -7.37
CA VAL A 33 -19.77 -40.24 -8.75
C VAL A 33 -18.33 -39.82 -9.04
N PRO A 34 -17.58 -40.50 -9.92
CA PRO A 34 -16.18 -40.17 -10.17
C PRO A 34 -16.08 -38.88 -10.98
N TYR A 35 -15.19 -37.98 -10.56
CA TYR A 35 -14.89 -36.76 -11.31
C TYR A 35 -13.47 -36.73 -11.87
N ALA A 36 -12.57 -37.53 -11.28
CA ALA A 36 -11.21 -37.72 -11.74
C ALA A 36 -10.70 -39.11 -11.30
N HIS A 37 -9.54 -39.52 -11.80
CA HIS A 37 -8.75 -40.61 -11.24
C HIS A 37 -7.27 -40.22 -11.25
N VAL A 38 -6.50 -40.78 -10.32
CA VAL A 38 -5.06 -40.53 -10.22
C VAL A 38 -4.33 -41.60 -11.04
N PRO A 39 -3.69 -41.25 -12.16
CA PRO A 39 -3.04 -42.25 -13.01
C PRO A 39 -1.81 -42.87 -12.34
N GLU A 40 -1.12 -42.06 -11.53
CA GLU A 40 0.07 -42.45 -10.78
C GLU A 40 0.20 -41.52 -9.56
N ARG A 41 0.74 -42.01 -8.44
CA ARG A 41 1.03 -41.20 -7.24
C ARG A 41 1.77 -39.90 -7.65
N TRP A 42 1.47 -38.77 -7.01
CA TRP A 42 2.14 -37.49 -7.29
C TRP A 42 2.13 -37.04 -8.76
N ARG A 43 1.03 -37.36 -9.47
CA ARG A 43 0.67 -36.78 -10.77
C ARG A 43 -0.64 -36.03 -10.68
N VAL A 44 -0.84 -35.12 -11.62
CA VAL A 44 -2.15 -34.48 -11.80
C VAL A 44 -3.18 -35.56 -12.14
N ALA A 45 -4.35 -35.48 -11.51
CA ALA A 45 -5.44 -36.39 -11.79
C ALA A 45 -6.05 -36.10 -13.16
N VAL A 46 -6.68 -37.09 -13.78
CA VAL A 46 -7.26 -36.95 -15.12
C VAL A 46 -8.74 -37.31 -15.09
N LYS A 47 -9.51 -36.75 -16.03
CA LYS A 47 -10.95 -37.00 -16.14
C LYS A 47 -11.21 -38.50 -16.35
N PRO A 48 -12.27 -39.07 -15.74
CA PRO A 48 -12.58 -40.48 -15.89
C PRO A 48 -13.01 -40.76 -17.33
N GLN A 49 -12.74 -41.98 -17.80
CA GLN A 49 -13.26 -42.43 -19.09
C GLN A 49 -14.79 -42.60 -19.01
N PRO A 50 -15.52 -42.33 -20.10
CA PRO A 50 -16.94 -42.66 -20.19
C PRO A 50 -17.18 -44.15 -19.91
N TRP A 51 -18.23 -44.49 -19.17
CA TRP A 51 -18.58 -45.87 -18.85
C TRP A 51 -19.81 -46.33 -19.63
N THR A 52 -19.84 -47.61 -19.99
CA THR A 52 -20.99 -48.23 -20.63
C THR A 52 -21.95 -48.79 -19.58
N GLY A 53 -23.26 -48.60 -19.79
CA GLY A 53 -24.29 -49.09 -18.87
C GLY A 53 -24.54 -48.13 -17.71
N VAL A 54 -25.09 -48.68 -16.61
CA VAL A 54 -25.46 -47.92 -15.42
C VAL A 54 -24.42 -48.15 -14.32
N ARG A 55 -23.74 -47.08 -13.90
CA ARG A 55 -22.83 -47.09 -12.75
C ARG A 55 -23.64 -46.98 -11.46
N ASP A 56 -23.34 -47.85 -10.52
CA ASP A 56 -23.97 -47.83 -9.20
C ASP A 56 -23.46 -46.65 -8.37
N ALA A 57 -24.34 -45.71 -8.10
CA ALA A 57 -24.13 -44.54 -7.25
C ALA A 57 -25.02 -44.61 -5.99
N THR A 58 -25.37 -45.83 -5.54
CA THR A 58 -26.19 -46.04 -4.34
C THR A 58 -25.35 -46.23 -3.06
N VAL A 59 -24.07 -46.57 -3.22
CA VAL A 59 -23.13 -46.90 -2.14
C VAL A 59 -21.98 -45.90 -2.06
N GLN A 60 -21.37 -45.76 -0.88
CA GLN A 60 -20.22 -44.88 -0.71
C GLN A 60 -19.01 -45.35 -1.51
N GLY A 61 -18.26 -44.40 -2.05
CA GLY A 61 -17.01 -44.63 -2.76
C GLY A 61 -15.82 -44.68 -1.81
N PRO A 62 -14.64 -45.10 -2.29
CA PRO A 62 -13.44 -45.06 -1.47
C PRO A 62 -13.07 -43.62 -1.10
N VAL A 63 -12.46 -43.45 0.07
CA VAL A 63 -11.95 -42.17 0.56
C VAL A 63 -10.45 -42.04 0.25
N CYS A 64 -9.95 -40.81 0.27
CA CYS A 64 -8.53 -40.57 0.06
C CYS A 64 -7.70 -41.19 1.18
N PRO A 65 -6.49 -41.69 0.88
CA PRO A 65 -5.60 -42.25 1.88
C PRO A 65 -5.30 -41.26 2.99
N GLN A 66 -5.48 -41.70 4.24
CA GLN A 66 -5.26 -40.90 5.44
C GLN A 66 -5.08 -41.83 6.64
N GLY A 67 -4.35 -41.40 7.67
CA GLY A 67 -4.12 -42.21 8.86
C GLY A 67 -5.29 -42.20 9.84
N GLN A 68 -5.18 -42.96 10.93
CA GLN A 68 -6.15 -42.88 12.02
C GLN A 68 -5.92 -41.58 12.78
N THR A 69 -6.91 -40.70 12.79
CA THR A 69 -6.77 -39.39 13.42
C THR A 69 -6.71 -39.51 14.94
N THR A 70 -5.62 -39.05 15.52
CA THR A 70 -5.42 -38.97 16.97
C THR A 70 -5.84 -37.60 17.50
N TYR A 71 -7.08 -37.15 17.27
CA TYR A 71 -7.62 -36.01 18.01
C TYR A 71 -8.08 -36.48 19.39
N PRO A 72 -7.53 -36.05 20.54
CA PRO A 72 -8.09 -36.32 21.86
C PRO A 72 -9.61 -36.16 22.04
N LEU A 73 -10.31 -35.45 21.14
CA LEU A 73 -11.76 -35.53 21.01
C LEU A 73 -12.25 -37.00 20.92
N HIS A 74 -11.57 -37.90 20.19
CA HIS A 74 -11.94 -39.32 20.15
C HIS A 74 -11.90 -40.04 21.52
N LYS A 75 -11.16 -39.49 22.50
CA LYS A 75 -11.10 -40.02 23.87
C LYS A 75 -12.11 -39.34 24.81
N LEU A 76 -12.61 -38.16 24.44
CA LEU A 76 -13.57 -37.36 25.21
C LEU A 76 -15.00 -37.55 24.71
N VAL A 77 -15.17 -38.04 23.48
CA VAL A 77 -16.45 -38.17 22.77
C VAL A 77 -16.84 -39.66 22.71
N PRO A 78 -18.04 -40.07 23.20
CA PRO A 78 -18.51 -41.44 23.06
C PRO A 78 -18.53 -41.89 21.60
N GLU A 79 -18.16 -43.15 21.34
CA GLU A 79 -17.91 -43.75 20.00
C GLU A 79 -18.99 -43.44 18.94
N LYS A 80 -20.25 -43.28 19.35
CA LYS A 80 -21.37 -42.92 18.47
C LYS A 80 -21.41 -41.46 17.99
N TYR A 81 -20.53 -40.59 18.50
CA TYR A 81 -20.50 -39.14 18.22
C TYR A 81 -19.17 -38.70 17.58
N LEU A 82 -18.31 -39.63 17.15
CA LEU A 82 -16.95 -39.42 16.63
C LEU A 82 -16.86 -38.71 15.26
N GLN A 83 -17.94 -38.09 14.79
CA GLN A 83 -18.14 -37.66 13.40
C GLN A 83 -17.27 -36.45 12.96
N VAL A 84 -16.34 -35.96 13.78
CA VAL A 84 -15.44 -34.85 13.42
C VAL A 84 -14.01 -35.38 13.27
N GLY A 85 -13.54 -35.44 12.02
CA GLY A 85 -12.12 -35.56 11.70
C GLY A 85 -11.51 -36.95 11.89
N THR A 86 -12.28 -38.01 12.03
CA THR A 86 -11.80 -39.40 12.06
C THR A 86 -11.64 -39.99 10.66
N ASN A 87 -10.93 -41.10 10.57
CA ASN A 87 -10.74 -41.81 9.31
C ASN A 87 -11.98 -42.67 8.98
N PRO A 88 -12.66 -42.41 7.86
CA PRO A 88 -13.87 -43.13 7.48
C PRO A 88 -13.69 -44.65 7.33
N LYS A 89 -12.46 -45.12 7.05
CA LYS A 89 -12.14 -46.56 6.97
C LYS A 89 -12.40 -47.28 8.28
N TYR A 90 -11.93 -46.70 9.39
CA TYR A 90 -12.04 -47.34 10.69
C TYR A 90 -13.42 -47.15 11.33
N GLU A 91 -14.09 -46.03 11.04
CA GLU A 91 -15.37 -45.70 11.69
C GLU A 91 -16.59 -46.20 10.90
N PHE A 92 -16.56 -46.13 9.56
CA PHE A 92 -17.70 -46.44 8.70
C PHE A 92 -17.47 -47.62 7.76
N GLY A 93 -16.29 -48.26 7.83
CA GLY A 93 -15.94 -49.40 6.98
C GLY A 93 -15.82 -49.06 5.50
N VAL A 94 -15.43 -47.81 5.18
CA VAL A 94 -15.26 -47.35 3.80
C VAL A 94 -13.81 -47.56 3.33
N ASP A 95 -13.62 -48.14 2.15
CA ASP A 95 -12.28 -48.40 1.62
C ASP A 95 -11.47 -47.11 1.38
N GLN A 96 -10.14 -47.22 1.40
CA GLN A 96 -9.22 -46.17 0.98
C GLN A 96 -8.60 -46.53 -0.37
N SER A 97 -8.40 -45.55 -1.25
CA SER A 97 -7.77 -45.77 -2.55
C SER A 97 -6.96 -44.55 -3.00
N GLU A 98 -5.76 -44.76 -3.53
CA GLU A 98 -4.99 -43.69 -4.18
C GLU A 98 -5.53 -43.29 -5.55
N GLN A 99 -5.99 -44.27 -6.34
CA GLN A 99 -6.40 -44.03 -7.73
C GLN A 99 -7.86 -43.55 -7.85
N ASP A 100 -8.77 -44.20 -7.12
CA ASP A 100 -10.22 -44.08 -7.32
C ASP A 100 -10.97 -43.23 -6.27
N SER A 101 -10.26 -42.57 -5.33
CA SER A 101 -10.89 -41.78 -4.27
C SER A 101 -11.44 -40.43 -4.71
N LEU A 102 -11.15 -39.98 -5.94
CA LEU A 102 -11.59 -38.69 -6.49
C LEU A 102 -13.04 -38.77 -7.01
N ASN A 103 -13.95 -38.91 -6.06
CA ASN A 103 -15.38 -39.02 -6.25
C ASN A 103 -16.16 -37.96 -5.45
N MET A 104 -17.44 -37.80 -5.77
CA MET A 104 -18.36 -36.88 -5.11
C MET A 104 -19.69 -37.54 -4.77
N ASN A 105 -20.37 -36.97 -3.77
CA ASN A 105 -21.77 -37.27 -3.47
C ASN A 105 -22.65 -36.08 -3.86
N ILE A 106 -23.81 -36.34 -4.46
CA ILE A 106 -24.73 -35.33 -4.98
C ILE A 106 -26.11 -35.54 -4.37
N PHE A 107 -26.65 -34.50 -3.76
CA PHE A 107 -27.95 -34.48 -3.11
C PHE A 107 -28.89 -33.53 -3.87
N VAL A 108 -29.99 -34.05 -4.37
CA VAL A 108 -30.89 -33.35 -5.30
C VAL A 108 -32.33 -33.43 -4.79
N PRO A 109 -33.06 -32.30 -4.63
CA PRO A 109 -34.50 -32.37 -4.36
C PRO A 109 -35.23 -33.08 -5.50
N LEU A 110 -36.19 -33.96 -5.20
CA LEU A 110 -36.92 -34.68 -6.25
C LEU A 110 -37.68 -33.74 -7.20
N SER A 111 -38.18 -32.61 -6.69
CA SER A 111 -38.86 -31.59 -7.48
C SER A 111 -37.99 -30.99 -8.59
N VAL A 112 -36.66 -31.02 -8.44
CA VAL A 112 -35.69 -30.51 -9.43
C VAL A 112 -35.45 -31.52 -10.57
N LEU A 113 -35.75 -32.80 -10.34
CA LEU A 113 -35.63 -33.87 -11.34
C LEU A 113 -36.91 -34.04 -12.17
N GLU A 114 -37.97 -33.27 -11.87
CA GLU A 114 -39.20 -33.26 -12.66
C GLU A 114 -38.98 -32.66 -14.04
N LYS A 115 -39.68 -33.20 -15.04
CA LYS A 115 -39.55 -32.73 -16.43
C LYS A 115 -40.05 -31.28 -16.54
N GLY A 116 -39.15 -30.38 -16.94
CA GLY A 116 -39.47 -28.96 -17.12
C GLY A 116 -39.23 -28.09 -15.89
N ALA A 117 -38.62 -28.64 -14.82
CA ALA A 117 -38.13 -27.84 -13.70
C ALA A 117 -37.05 -26.85 -14.15
N GLU A 118 -37.04 -25.66 -13.56
CA GLU A 118 -36.01 -24.65 -13.80
C GLU A 118 -34.68 -25.03 -13.12
N PRO A 119 -33.52 -24.72 -13.73
CA PRO A 119 -32.22 -25.00 -13.12
C PRO A 119 -32.00 -24.25 -11.80
N VAL A 120 -31.51 -24.96 -10.78
CA VAL A 120 -31.34 -24.42 -9.41
C VAL A 120 -29.86 -24.15 -9.05
N PRO A 121 -29.56 -23.29 -8.06
CA PRO A 121 -28.19 -23.08 -7.59
C PRO A 121 -27.53 -24.37 -7.09
N VAL A 122 -26.20 -24.46 -7.22
CA VAL A 122 -25.41 -25.61 -6.80
C VAL A 122 -24.40 -25.19 -5.74
N VAL A 123 -24.45 -25.82 -4.57
CA VAL A 123 -23.50 -25.63 -3.48
C VAL A 123 -22.51 -26.79 -3.47
N THR A 124 -21.23 -26.51 -3.63
CA THR A 124 -20.17 -27.53 -3.65
C THR A 124 -19.31 -27.42 -2.39
N TRP A 125 -19.40 -28.42 -1.53
CA TRP A 125 -18.70 -28.53 -0.26
C TRP A 125 -17.28 -29.10 -0.42
N VAL A 126 -16.30 -28.34 0.05
CA VAL A 126 -14.89 -28.73 0.18
C VAL A 126 -14.57 -28.90 1.67
N HIS A 127 -14.32 -30.12 2.10
CA HIS A 127 -14.12 -30.42 3.52
C HIS A 127 -12.77 -29.88 4.06
N GLY A 128 -12.77 -29.53 5.35
CA GLY A 128 -11.58 -29.22 6.13
C GLY A 128 -10.76 -30.46 6.52
N GLY A 129 -9.99 -30.36 7.60
CA GLY A 129 -9.14 -31.44 8.11
C GLY A 129 -7.64 -31.23 7.90
N ALA A 130 -7.18 -29.97 7.94
CA ALA A 130 -5.77 -29.58 7.86
C ALA A 130 -5.00 -30.16 6.66
N PHE A 131 -5.68 -30.33 5.51
CA PHE A 131 -5.16 -30.99 4.32
C PHE A 131 -4.69 -32.44 4.52
N ARG A 132 -4.97 -33.04 5.68
CA ARG A 132 -4.44 -34.34 6.12
C ARG A 132 -5.52 -35.40 6.26
N ASN A 133 -6.70 -35.01 6.74
CA ASN A 133 -7.84 -35.88 6.92
C ASN A 133 -9.12 -35.24 6.36
N GLY A 134 -10.19 -36.03 6.32
CA GLY A 134 -11.51 -35.61 5.83
C GLY A 134 -12.01 -36.45 4.65
N SER A 135 -13.31 -36.32 4.38
CA SER A 135 -13.98 -37.03 3.27
C SER A 135 -15.36 -36.42 2.98
N ASN A 136 -15.83 -36.63 1.75
CA ASN A 136 -17.17 -36.33 1.28
C ASN A 136 -18.29 -37.12 1.96
N CYS A 137 -17.93 -38.20 2.68
CA CYS A 137 -18.86 -39.16 3.25
C CYS A 137 -18.95 -39.10 4.77
N ILE A 138 -18.31 -38.11 5.40
CA ILE A 138 -18.44 -37.87 6.84
C ILE A 138 -19.92 -37.54 7.14
N PRO A 139 -20.59 -38.23 8.08
CA PRO A 139 -22.02 -38.03 8.34
C PRO A 139 -22.41 -36.60 8.71
N LEU A 140 -21.49 -35.85 9.31
CA LEU A 140 -21.64 -34.43 9.62
C LEU A 140 -21.97 -33.58 8.38
N TYR A 141 -21.49 -33.98 7.20
CA TYR A 141 -21.67 -33.27 5.93
C TYR A 141 -22.81 -33.86 5.10
N ASP A 142 -23.66 -34.71 5.69
CA ASP A 142 -24.81 -35.26 5.00
C ASP A 142 -25.85 -34.16 4.75
N ALA A 143 -25.91 -33.71 3.50
CA ALA A 143 -26.72 -32.57 3.09
C ALA A 143 -28.19 -32.90 2.85
N ARG A 144 -28.66 -34.12 3.13
CA ARG A 144 -30.06 -34.52 2.92
C ARG A 144 -31.06 -33.55 3.54
N ASN A 145 -30.86 -33.19 4.81
CA ASN A 145 -31.78 -32.32 5.53
C ASN A 145 -31.69 -30.88 5.06
N PHE A 146 -30.47 -30.37 4.81
CA PHE A 146 -30.24 -29.06 4.22
C PHE A 146 -30.97 -28.91 2.87
N VAL A 147 -30.83 -29.91 1.99
CA VAL A 147 -31.45 -29.96 0.66
C VAL A 147 -32.97 -30.07 0.78
N ALA A 148 -33.48 -30.93 1.66
CA ALA A 148 -34.91 -31.05 1.92
C ALA A 148 -35.51 -29.73 2.43
N HIS A 149 -34.83 -29.06 3.36
CA HIS A 149 -35.27 -27.77 3.87
C HIS A 149 -35.27 -26.69 2.80
N SER A 150 -34.26 -26.66 1.92
CA SER A 150 -34.23 -25.74 0.77
C SER A 150 -35.45 -25.88 -0.14
N ALA A 151 -35.89 -27.12 -0.39
CA ALA A 151 -37.11 -27.38 -1.16
C ALA A 151 -38.38 -26.92 -0.41
N GLN A 152 -38.44 -27.12 0.91
CA GLN A 152 -39.55 -26.64 1.75
C GLN A 152 -39.67 -25.11 1.78
N LEU A 153 -38.54 -24.41 1.67
CA LEU A 153 -38.49 -22.94 1.56
C LEU A 153 -38.85 -22.44 0.15
N ASN A 154 -39.16 -23.33 -0.80
CA ASN A 154 -39.32 -23.00 -2.22
C ASN A 154 -38.08 -22.31 -2.82
N GLN A 155 -36.90 -22.67 -2.29
CA GLN A 155 -35.59 -22.22 -2.72
C GLN A 155 -34.67 -23.43 -2.88
N PRO A 156 -35.04 -24.40 -3.74
CA PRO A 156 -34.29 -25.63 -3.87
C PRO A 156 -32.83 -25.36 -4.24
N VAL A 157 -31.91 -26.11 -3.64
CA VAL A 157 -30.49 -26.14 -4.03
C VAL A 157 -30.01 -27.57 -4.17
N ILE A 158 -29.02 -27.77 -5.04
CA ILE A 158 -28.28 -29.04 -5.11
C ILE A 158 -27.02 -28.90 -4.27
N VAL A 159 -26.71 -29.91 -3.46
CA VAL A 159 -25.44 -29.96 -2.72
C VAL A 159 -24.55 -31.07 -3.28
N VAL A 160 -23.28 -30.74 -3.51
CA VAL A 160 -22.23 -31.66 -3.94
C VAL A 160 -21.15 -31.69 -2.86
N THR A 161 -20.76 -32.87 -2.35
CA THR A 161 -19.62 -33.01 -1.44
C THR A 161 -18.50 -33.76 -2.17
N ILE A 162 -17.25 -33.28 -2.09
CA ILE A 162 -16.13 -33.82 -2.89
C ILE A 162 -15.01 -34.38 -2.01
N ASN A 163 -14.35 -35.44 -2.48
CA ASN A 163 -13.04 -35.84 -1.97
C ASN A 163 -11.95 -35.10 -2.76
N TYR A 164 -10.79 -34.85 -2.15
CA TYR A 164 -9.55 -34.42 -2.81
C TYR A 164 -8.35 -35.06 -2.11
N ARG A 165 -7.20 -35.25 -2.78
CA ARG A 165 -6.04 -35.91 -2.13
C ARG A 165 -5.53 -35.11 -0.93
N LEU A 166 -5.08 -35.85 0.09
CA LEU A 166 -4.66 -35.35 1.39
C LEU A 166 -3.23 -35.79 1.72
N GLY A 167 -2.65 -35.17 2.75
CA GLY A 167 -1.37 -35.51 3.35
C GLY A 167 -0.26 -35.66 2.32
N VAL A 168 0.54 -36.71 2.49
CA VAL A 168 1.64 -37.06 1.58
C VAL A 168 1.19 -37.33 0.13
N PHE A 169 -0.09 -37.64 -0.11
CA PHE A 169 -0.59 -37.92 -1.47
C PHE A 169 -1.03 -36.66 -2.21
N GLY A 170 -1.53 -35.65 -1.50
CA GLY A 170 -2.03 -34.40 -2.07
C GLY A 170 -1.05 -33.23 -1.99
N PHE A 171 -0.22 -33.20 -0.95
CA PHE A 171 0.58 -32.05 -0.53
C PHE A 171 2.01 -32.45 -0.14
N PHE A 172 2.73 -33.13 -1.03
CA PHE A 172 4.12 -33.54 -0.79
C PHE A 172 5.04 -32.94 -1.84
N ALA A 173 6.08 -32.24 -1.40
CA ALA A 173 7.00 -31.55 -2.29
C ALA A 173 8.44 -31.80 -1.87
N SER A 174 9.35 -31.88 -2.84
CA SER A 174 10.79 -31.91 -2.59
C SER A 174 11.55 -31.56 -3.86
N LYS A 175 12.86 -31.32 -3.72
CA LYS A 175 13.73 -31.12 -4.89
C LYS A 175 13.81 -32.39 -5.73
N GLU A 176 13.82 -33.56 -5.12
CA GLU A 176 13.83 -34.85 -5.83
C GLU A 176 12.55 -35.07 -6.64
N LEU A 177 11.38 -34.74 -6.09
CA LEU A 177 10.11 -34.79 -6.83
C LEU A 177 10.08 -33.78 -7.97
N GLN A 178 10.64 -32.59 -7.77
CA GLN A 178 10.76 -31.60 -8.85
C GLN A 178 11.68 -32.10 -9.96
N GLN A 179 12.83 -32.70 -9.63
CA GLN A 179 13.74 -33.27 -10.63
C GLN A 179 13.09 -34.41 -11.42
N GLU A 180 12.33 -35.27 -10.75
CA GLU A 180 11.57 -36.35 -11.37
C GLU A 180 10.47 -35.81 -12.30
N MET A 181 9.74 -34.78 -11.87
CA MET A 181 8.76 -34.09 -12.72
C MET A 181 9.42 -33.44 -13.93
N ASP A 182 10.57 -32.79 -13.77
CA ASP A 182 11.29 -32.17 -14.89
C ASP A 182 11.73 -33.22 -15.92
N GLU A 183 12.14 -34.42 -15.46
CA GLU A 183 12.45 -35.54 -16.35
C GLU A 183 11.20 -36.08 -17.06
N TYR A 184 10.10 -36.24 -16.33
CA TYR A 184 8.82 -36.63 -16.90
C TYR A 184 8.36 -35.65 -17.99
N VAL A 185 8.48 -34.34 -17.75
CA VAL A 185 8.17 -33.30 -18.74
C VAL A 185 9.10 -33.35 -19.95
N ARG A 186 10.42 -33.54 -19.76
CA ARG A 186 11.38 -33.67 -20.86
C ARG A 186 11.12 -34.89 -21.74
N ASN A 187 10.67 -35.98 -21.15
CA ASN A 187 10.43 -37.25 -21.85
C ASN A 187 9.00 -37.38 -22.39
N SER A 188 8.11 -36.44 -22.05
CA SER A 188 6.71 -36.48 -22.50
C SER A 188 6.62 -36.26 -24.02
N PRO A 189 5.87 -37.11 -24.75
CA PRO A 189 5.66 -36.91 -26.20
C PRO A 189 4.76 -35.70 -26.51
N THR A 190 4.07 -35.17 -25.50
CA THR A 190 3.17 -34.02 -25.61
C THR A 190 3.53 -32.95 -24.57
N PRO A 191 3.48 -31.65 -24.93
CA PRO A 191 3.72 -30.58 -23.97
C PRO A 191 2.77 -30.68 -22.77
N ILE A 192 3.34 -30.68 -21.57
CA ILE A 192 2.58 -30.65 -20.31
C ILE A 192 2.36 -29.18 -19.94
N PRO A 193 1.11 -28.71 -19.75
CA PRO A 193 0.82 -27.36 -19.30
C PRO A 193 1.56 -27.00 -18.02
N LEU A 194 2.02 -25.75 -17.89
CA LEU A 194 2.87 -25.32 -16.78
C LEU A 194 2.27 -25.62 -15.39
N TYR A 195 0.96 -25.39 -15.22
CA TYR A 195 0.27 -25.69 -13.95
C TYR A 195 0.20 -27.18 -13.63
N GLU A 196 0.25 -28.06 -14.65
CA GLU A 196 0.29 -29.51 -14.46
C GLU A 196 1.69 -30.01 -14.08
N GLN A 197 2.72 -29.16 -14.22
CA GLN A 197 4.09 -29.44 -13.78
C GLN A 197 4.30 -29.11 -12.28
N SER A 198 3.26 -28.62 -11.60
CA SER A 198 3.28 -28.31 -10.18
C SER A 198 3.59 -29.55 -9.32
N VAL A 199 4.44 -29.37 -8.31
CA VAL A 199 4.80 -30.38 -7.32
C VAL A 199 4.31 -29.91 -5.96
N GLY A 200 3.55 -30.76 -5.27
CA GLY A 200 3.03 -30.47 -3.92
C GLY A 200 1.65 -29.82 -3.85
N ASN A 201 0.98 -29.54 -4.97
CA ASN A 201 -0.35 -28.91 -4.97
C ASN A 201 -1.43 -29.75 -5.65
N TRP A 202 -1.29 -31.09 -5.65
CA TRP A 202 -2.23 -31.97 -6.35
C TRP A 202 -3.63 -31.97 -5.73
N GLY A 203 -3.73 -31.81 -4.40
CA GLY A 203 -5.03 -31.66 -3.73
C GLY A 203 -5.83 -30.46 -4.25
N LEU A 204 -5.18 -29.31 -4.51
CA LEU A 204 -5.85 -28.15 -5.13
C LEU A 204 -6.25 -28.43 -6.58
N GLN A 205 -5.44 -29.16 -7.33
CA GLN A 205 -5.79 -29.54 -8.71
C GLN A 205 -6.95 -30.53 -8.77
N ASP A 206 -7.08 -31.43 -7.78
CA ASP A 206 -8.22 -32.33 -7.66
C ASP A 206 -9.51 -31.53 -7.42
N GLN A 207 -9.48 -30.55 -6.51
CA GLN A 207 -10.62 -29.66 -6.25
C GLN A 207 -11.01 -28.86 -7.51
N LYS A 208 -10.03 -28.34 -8.26
CA LYS A 208 -10.26 -27.70 -9.57
C LYS A 208 -11.03 -28.61 -10.52
N LEU A 209 -10.60 -29.87 -10.67
CA LEU A 209 -11.28 -30.85 -11.53
C LEU A 209 -12.70 -31.16 -11.07
N ALA A 210 -12.96 -31.17 -9.76
CA ALA A 210 -14.29 -31.35 -9.22
C ALA A 210 -15.22 -30.17 -9.59
N PHE A 211 -14.75 -28.93 -9.44
CA PHE A 211 -15.51 -27.74 -9.87
C PHE A 211 -15.74 -27.70 -11.39
N GLU A 212 -14.73 -28.04 -12.19
CA GLU A 212 -14.90 -28.21 -13.65
C GLU A 212 -15.97 -29.25 -13.98
N TRP A 213 -15.97 -30.38 -13.27
CA TRP A 213 -16.98 -31.42 -13.44
C TRP A 213 -18.37 -30.90 -13.10
N VAL A 214 -18.52 -30.19 -11.97
CA VAL A 214 -19.80 -29.61 -11.54
C VAL A 214 -20.32 -28.65 -12.60
N ARG A 215 -19.53 -27.67 -13.04
CA ARG A 215 -19.95 -26.70 -14.06
C ARG A 215 -20.39 -27.37 -15.37
N ALA A 216 -19.70 -28.43 -15.77
CA ALA A 216 -19.96 -29.10 -17.05
C ALA A 216 -21.11 -30.10 -17.02
N ASN A 217 -21.43 -30.71 -15.86
CA ASN A 217 -22.30 -31.89 -15.82
C ASN A 217 -23.53 -31.76 -14.91
N ILE A 218 -23.55 -30.80 -13.97
CA ILE A 218 -24.62 -30.74 -12.95
C ILE A 218 -26.00 -30.40 -13.52
N SER A 219 -26.06 -29.86 -14.74
CA SER A 219 -27.31 -29.60 -15.46
C SER A 219 -28.12 -30.87 -15.76
N ALA A 220 -27.46 -32.03 -15.88
CA ALA A 220 -28.13 -33.32 -16.01
C ALA A 220 -28.94 -33.71 -14.77
N LEU A 221 -28.63 -33.09 -13.62
CA LEU A 221 -29.29 -33.28 -12.33
C LEU A 221 -30.16 -32.06 -11.96
N GLY A 222 -30.44 -31.17 -12.92
CA GLY A 222 -31.26 -29.96 -12.73
C GLY A 222 -30.52 -28.78 -12.08
N GLY A 223 -29.19 -28.84 -11.97
CA GLY A 223 -28.37 -27.74 -11.44
C GLY A 223 -27.98 -26.70 -12.48
N ASN A 224 -27.77 -25.47 -12.04
CA ASN A 224 -27.24 -24.38 -12.86
C ASN A 224 -25.72 -24.31 -12.70
N GLY A 225 -24.97 -24.85 -13.67
CA GLY A 225 -23.50 -24.78 -13.70
C GLY A 225 -22.90 -23.36 -13.85
N ARG A 226 -23.73 -22.31 -13.93
CA ARG A 226 -23.34 -20.88 -13.93
C ARG A 226 -23.80 -20.14 -12.67
N ASN A 227 -24.29 -20.86 -11.66
CA ASN A 227 -24.56 -20.36 -10.33
C ASN A 227 -24.05 -21.41 -9.32
N VAL A 228 -22.73 -21.45 -9.18
CA VAL A 228 -22.03 -22.38 -8.31
C VAL A 228 -21.50 -21.63 -7.08
N THR A 229 -21.93 -22.06 -5.90
CA THR A 229 -21.43 -21.60 -4.60
C THR A 229 -20.43 -22.62 -4.07
N ALA A 230 -19.17 -22.24 -3.96
CA ALA A 230 -18.18 -23.00 -3.22
C ALA A 230 -18.40 -22.80 -1.71
N TRP A 231 -18.39 -23.88 -0.94
CA TRP A 231 -18.60 -23.84 0.51
C TRP A 231 -17.51 -24.65 1.19
N GLY A 232 -16.75 -24.04 2.09
CA GLY A 232 -15.64 -24.73 2.75
C GLY A 232 -15.41 -24.24 4.16
N GLU A 233 -14.85 -25.13 4.98
CA GLU A 233 -14.47 -24.88 6.36
C GLU A 233 -13.01 -25.26 6.58
N SER A 234 -12.30 -24.52 7.44
CA SER A 234 -10.89 -24.75 7.76
C SER A 234 -10.05 -24.86 6.47
N ALA A 235 -9.22 -25.89 6.32
CA ALA A 235 -8.46 -26.16 5.09
C ALA A 235 -9.29 -26.15 3.79
N GLY A 236 -10.58 -26.50 3.85
CA GLY A 236 -11.50 -26.36 2.73
C GLY A 236 -11.73 -24.89 2.36
N SER A 237 -12.01 -24.05 3.35
CA SER A 237 -12.11 -22.59 3.19
C SER A 237 -10.81 -21.97 2.69
N PHE A 238 -9.65 -22.43 3.17
CA PHE A 238 -8.35 -21.96 2.68
C PHE A 238 -8.24 -22.26 1.19
N SER A 239 -8.59 -23.48 0.78
CA SER A 239 -8.51 -23.90 -0.61
C SER A 239 -9.38 -23.01 -1.51
N LEU A 240 -10.59 -22.66 -1.07
CA LEU A 240 -11.45 -21.73 -1.80
C LEU A 240 -10.77 -20.37 -1.99
N HIS A 241 -10.12 -19.86 -0.96
CA HIS A 241 -9.37 -18.62 -1.05
C HIS A 241 -8.18 -18.73 -2.03
N TYR A 242 -7.43 -19.83 -2.02
CA TYR A 242 -6.40 -20.10 -3.03
C TYR A 242 -6.97 -20.12 -4.45
N HIS A 243 -8.12 -20.77 -4.67
CA HIS A 243 -8.77 -20.80 -5.98
C HIS A 243 -9.16 -19.40 -6.49
N MET A 244 -9.50 -18.48 -5.59
CA MET A 244 -9.78 -17.09 -5.96
C MET A 244 -8.54 -16.26 -6.27
N LEU A 245 -7.33 -16.75 -5.97
CA LEU A 245 -6.07 -16.02 -6.16
C LEU A 245 -5.14 -16.65 -7.22
N ILE A 246 -5.35 -17.91 -7.55
CA ILE A 246 -4.59 -18.62 -8.58
C ILE A 246 -5.24 -18.33 -9.95
N PRO A 247 -4.59 -17.61 -10.88
CA PRO A 247 -5.22 -17.23 -12.15
C PRO A 247 -5.70 -18.42 -12.99
N ALA A 248 -4.98 -19.56 -12.92
CA ALA A 248 -5.38 -20.80 -13.60
C ALA A 248 -6.65 -21.46 -13.02
N HIS A 249 -7.15 -20.97 -11.89
CA HIS A 249 -8.34 -21.42 -11.18
C HIS A 249 -9.51 -20.42 -11.26
N PHE A 250 -9.38 -19.32 -12.00
CA PHE A 250 -10.46 -18.34 -12.13
C PHE A 250 -11.66 -18.92 -12.88
N GLY A 251 -12.87 -18.58 -12.42
CA GLY A 251 -14.14 -19.00 -13.00
C GLY A 251 -14.61 -20.41 -12.58
N LEU A 252 -13.98 -21.04 -11.59
CA LEU A 252 -14.42 -22.34 -11.07
C LEU A 252 -15.77 -22.27 -10.34
N PHE A 253 -16.05 -21.16 -9.66
CA PHE A 253 -17.30 -20.91 -8.96
C PHE A 253 -17.64 -19.42 -9.01
N ASP A 254 -18.91 -19.09 -8.75
CA ASP A 254 -19.45 -17.75 -8.84
C ASP A 254 -19.55 -17.10 -7.44
N HIS A 255 -19.66 -17.92 -6.40
CA HIS A 255 -19.90 -17.49 -5.01
C HIS A 255 -19.08 -18.34 -4.03
N ALA A 256 -18.68 -17.78 -2.89
CA ALA A 256 -17.89 -18.51 -1.89
C ALA A 256 -18.45 -18.31 -0.47
N ILE A 257 -18.51 -19.39 0.30
CA ILE A 257 -18.74 -19.38 1.75
C ILE A 257 -17.47 -19.90 2.42
N MET A 258 -16.80 -19.03 3.17
CA MET A 258 -15.49 -19.24 3.77
C MET A 258 -15.61 -19.27 5.30
N GLN A 259 -15.54 -20.45 5.89
CA GLN A 259 -15.70 -20.65 7.33
C GLN A 259 -14.35 -20.96 7.97
N SER A 260 -13.96 -20.13 8.95
CA SER A 260 -12.82 -20.40 9.83
C SER A 260 -11.51 -20.71 9.09
N GLY A 261 -11.23 -19.99 8.00
CA GLY A 261 -9.99 -20.24 7.25
C GLY A 261 -9.76 -19.38 6.02
N VAL A 262 -8.54 -18.88 5.87
CA VAL A 262 -8.09 -18.07 4.73
C VAL A 262 -6.61 -18.32 4.42
N VAL A 263 -6.10 -17.82 3.30
CA VAL A 263 -4.67 -17.60 3.10
C VAL A 263 -4.12 -16.77 4.27
N GLY A 264 -3.07 -17.27 4.92
CA GLY A 264 -2.49 -16.69 6.14
C GLY A 264 -2.79 -17.46 7.42
N THR A 265 -3.82 -18.33 7.42
CA THR A 265 -4.13 -19.21 8.57
C THR A 265 -3.07 -20.31 8.76
N THR A 266 -2.34 -20.68 7.70
CA THR A 266 -1.07 -21.42 7.82
C THR A 266 0.08 -20.62 7.18
N PRO A 267 1.32 -20.75 7.70
CA PRO A 267 2.49 -20.17 7.06
C PRO A 267 2.63 -20.62 5.60
N ALA A 268 3.22 -19.76 4.77
CA ALA A 268 3.58 -20.12 3.40
C ALA A 268 4.62 -21.24 3.43
N GLN A 269 4.42 -22.28 2.62
CA GLN A 269 5.38 -23.37 2.49
C GLN A 269 6.11 -23.28 1.15
N THR A 270 7.38 -23.66 1.12
CA THR A 270 8.20 -23.72 -0.09
C THR A 270 8.68 -25.14 -0.34
N VAL A 271 8.92 -25.49 -1.60
CA VAL A 271 9.46 -26.80 -1.97
C VAL A 271 10.85 -26.98 -1.33
N GLU A 272 11.64 -25.91 -1.27
CA GLU A 272 13.04 -25.94 -0.87
C GLU A 272 13.28 -26.06 0.63
N LEU A 273 12.35 -25.62 1.47
CA LEU A 273 12.46 -25.64 2.93
C LEU A 273 11.52 -26.67 3.55
N GLU A 274 10.23 -26.35 3.65
CA GLU A 274 9.25 -27.20 4.33
C GLU A 274 9.07 -28.52 3.58
N GLY A 275 8.97 -28.48 2.25
CA GLY A 275 8.86 -29.67 1.41
C GLY A 275 10.06 -30.59 1.59
N GLN A 276 11.28 -30.06 1.47
CA GLN A 276 12.49 -30.85 1.65
C GLN A 276 12.61 -31.45 3.06
N ALA A 277 12.28 -30.68 4.11
CA ALA A 277 12.31 -31.19 5.48
C ALA A 277 11.34 -32.37 5.67
N ILE A 278 10.13 -32.27 5.08
CA ILE A 278 9.16 -33.37 5.09
C ILE A 278 9.72 -34.57 4.32
N PHE A 279 10.31 -34.35 3.15
CA PHE A 279 10.90 -35.42 2.36
C PHE A 279 12.03 -36.15 3.10
N ASP A 280 13.00 -35.43 3.65
CA ASP A 280 14.16 -35.99 4.33
C ASP A 280 13.76 -36.83 5.55
N GLN A 281 12.77 -36.35 6.31
CA GLN A 281 12.27 -37.08 7.47
C GLN A 281 11.50 -38.34 7.06
N LEU A 282 10.73 -38.29 5.96
CA LEU A 282 10.02 -39.46 5.45
C LEU A 282 10.99 -40.54 4.94
N ILE A 283 12.05 -40.12 4.24
CA ILE A 283 13.15 -40.98 3.81
C ILE A 283 13.80 -41.68 5.02
N ALA A 284 14.04 -40.94 6.10
CA ALA A 284 14.61 -41.49 7.34
C ALA A 284 13.66 -42.48 8.03
N VAL A 285 12.37 -42.17 8.15
CA VAL A 285 11.37 -43.06 8.78
C VAL A 285 11.18 -44.36 8.01
N LEU A 286 11.34 -44.33 6.68
CA LEU A 286 11.21 -45.50 5.81
C LEU A 286 12.54 -46.23 5.57
N ASP A 287 13.62 -45.87 6.29
CA ASP A 287 14.95 -46.44 6.15
C ASP A 287 15.47 -46.44 4.68
N ILE A 288 15.08 -45.44 3.89
CA ILE A 288 15.58 -45.26 2.53
C ILE A 288 16.97 -44.59 2.64
N PRO A 289 18.04 -45.18 2.06
CA PRO A 289 19.38 -44.61 2.20
C PRO A 289 19.47 -43.19 1.62
N ALA A 290 19.94 -42.25 2.45
CA ALA A 290 19.99 -40.83 2.12
C ALA A 290 20.99 -40.47 1.01
N ASP A 291 21.94 -41.37 0.68
CA ASP A 291 22.97 -41.21 -0.35
C ASP A 291 22.53 -41.71 -1.74
N LEU A 292 21.33 -42.28 -1.87
CA LEU A 292 20.77 -42.64 -3.17
C LEU A 292 20.56 -41.42 -4.06
N ASP A 293 20.63 -41.67 -5.38
CA ASP A 293 20.22 -40.68 -6.38
C ASP A 293 18.76 -40.24 -6.18
N ALA A 294 18.48 -38.98 -6.50
CA ALA A 294 17.18 -38.34 -6.31
C ALA A 294 16.03 -39.14 -6.96
N LEU A 295 16.22 -39.60 -8.19
CA LEU A 295 15.20 -40.34 -8.93
C LEU A 295 14.97 -41.73 -8.34
N GLU A 296 16.04 -42.38 -7.86
CA GLU A 296 15.95 -43.67 -7.19
C GLU A 296 15.24 -43.55 -5.83
N LYS A 297 15.43 -42.45 -5.08
CA LYS A 297 14.66 -42.16 -3.86
C LYS A 297 13.17 -42.03 -4.16
N VAL A 298 12.79 -41.22 -5.16
CA VAL A 298 11.39 -41.03 -5.56
C VAL A 298 10.77 -42.35 -6.03
N LYS A 299 11.51 -43.13 -6.83
CA LYS A 299 11.06 -44.45 -7.28
C LYS A 299 10.81 -45.42 -6.12
N ARG A 300 11.69 -45.44 -5.12
CA ARG A 300 11.49 -46.25 -3.91
C ARG A 300 10.28 -45.80 -3.12
N LEU A 301 10.13 -44.49 -2.91
CA LEU A 301 8.95 -43.96 -2.24
C LEU A 301 7.64 -44.26 -2.99
N ARG A 302 7.62 -44.23 -4.32
CA ARG A 302 6.46 -44.64 -5.15
C ARG A 302 6.13 -46.13 -4.97
N ALA A 303 7.14 -46.97 -4.72
CA ALA A 303 6.96 -48.40 -4.50
C ALA A 303 6.49 -48.75 -3.07
N VAL A 304 6.52 -47.80 -2.13
CA VAL A 304 6.02 -48.02 -0.76
C VAL A 304 4.50 -48.26 -0.81
N PRO A 305 3.99 -49.33 -0.18
CA PRO A 305 2.55 -49.59 -0.06
C PRO A 305 1.80 -48.40 0.54
N MET A 306 0.57 -48.15 0.07
CA MET A 306 -0.28 -47.03 0.49
C MET A 306 -0.42 -46.91 2.01
N ASP A 307 -0.77 -48.01 2.69
CA ASP A 307 -0.98 -48.02 4.14
C ASP A 307 0.33 -47.74 4.90
N GLU A 308 1.46 -48.27 4.43
CA GLU A 308 2.79 -48.06 5.02
C GLU A 308 3.25 -46.61 4.85
N LEU A 309 3.09 -46.04 3.65
CA LEU A 309 3.42 -44.64 3.37
C LEU A 309 2.57 -43.69 4.21
N THR A 310 1.28 -44.00 4.35
CA THR A 310 0.36 -43.25 5.20
C THR A 310 0.83 -43.27 6.64
N GLN A 311 1.13 -44.45 7.20
CA GLN A 311 1.60 -44.58 8.59
C GLN A 311 2.93 -43.88 8.84
N ALA A 312 3.89 -43.99 7.91
CA ALA A 312 5.17 -43.32 7.98
C ALA A 312 5.00 -41.79 7.98
N SER A 313 4.15 -41.28 7.08
CA SER A 313 3.75 -39.87 7.03
C SER A 313 3.17 -39.40 8.38
N GLU A 314 2.24 -40.15 8.96
CA GLU A 314 1.64 -39.76 10.25
C GLU A 314 2.60 -39.81 11.43
N THR A 315 3.61 -40.66 11.36
CA THR A 315 4.64 -40.76 12.40
C THR A 315 5.64 -39.62 12.30
N ALA A 316 5.96 -39.22 11.07
CA ALA A 316 6.98 -38.22 10.80
C ALA A 316 6.50 -36.78 11.10
N PHE A 317 5.23 -36.45 10.82
CA PHE A 317 4.81 -35.04 10.74
C PHE A 317 3.73 -34.63 11.74
N PRO A 318 3.79 -33.39 12.26
CA PRO A 318 2.68 -32.83 13.02
C PRO A 318 1.47 -32.52 12.13
N ILE A 319 0.28 -32.38 12.74
CA ILE A 319 -1.01 -32.24 12.03
C ILE A 319 -1.07 -31.06 11.04
N MET A 320 -0.33 -29.97 11.28
CA MET A 320 -0.32 -28.77 10.44
C MET A 320 0.86 -28.72 9.45
N ALA A 321 1.52 -29.85 9.19
CA ALA A 321 2.67 -29.91 8.29
C ALA A 321 2.28 -29.82 6.81
N TYR A 322 1.06 -30.24 6.44
CA TYR A 322 0.61 -30.29 5.06
C TYR A 322 -0.19 -29.05 4.66
N GLY A 323 0.09 -28.53 3.47
CA GLY A 323 -0.62 -27.40 2.89
C GLY A 323 -0.08 -27.04 1.50
N PRO A 324 -0.65 -26.04 0.83
CA PRO A 324 -0.18 -25.60 -0.48
C PRO A 324 1.25 -25.04 -0.45
N PHE A 325 2.05 -25.38 -1.48
CA PHE A 325 3.45 -24.97 -1.63
C PHE A 325 3.62 -23.91 -2.70
N HIS A 326 4.47 -22.92 -2.44
CA HIS A 326 5.07 -22.07 -3.46
C HIS A 326 5.97 -22.92 -4.37
N ASP A 327 5.50 -23.22 -5.59
CA ASP A 327 6.11 -24.17 -6.53
C ASP A 327 6.94 -23.51 -7.64
N GLY A 328 7.35 -22.26 -7.41
CA GLY A 328 8.20 -21.49 -8.32
C GLY A 328 7.49 -20.96 -9.56
N GLY A 329 6.19 -20.67 -9.49
CA GLY A 329 5.44 -20.08 -10.62
C GLY A 329 4.68 -21.09 -11.48
N LYS A 330 4.59 -22.36 -11.07
CA LYS A 330 3.96 -23.40 -11.89
C LYS A 330 2.44 -23.34 -11.76
N LEU A 331 1.94 -23.56 -10.55
CA LEU A 331 0.56 -23.31 -10.17
C LEU A 331 0.44 -22.04 -9.34
N MET A 332 1.33 -21.85 -8.37
CA MET A 332 1.33 -20.69 -7.48
C MET A 332 2.05 -19.51 -8.14
N PRO A 333 1.55 -18.28 -8.04
CA PRO A 333 2.22 -17.10 -8.61
C PRO A 333 3.66 -16.94 -8.08
N SER A 334 4.62 -16.67 -8.99
CA SER A 334 6.04 -16.49 -8.66
C SER A 334 6.44 -15.06 -8.29
N THR A 335 5.59 -14.08 -8.58
CA THR A 335 5.92 -12.64 -8.46
C THR A 335 5.85 -12.13 -7.03
N MET A 336 4.99 -12.72 -6.18
CA MET A 336 4.80 -12.35 -4.78
C MET A 336 4.31 -13.57 -3.96
N PRO A 337 4.61 -13.65 -2.65
CA PRO A 337 3.96 -14.60 -1.76
C PRO A 337 2.43 -14.48 -1.84
N ILE A 338 1.72 -15.60 -1.70
CA ILE A 338 0.27 -15.65 -1.89
C ILE A 338 -0.45 -14.86 -0.79
N GLN A 339 0.16 -14.76 0.41
CA GLN A 339 -0.29 -13.88 1.48
C GLN A 339 -0.20 -12.40 1.08
N THR A 340 0.80 -12.00 0.29
CA THR A 340 0.90 -10.63 -0.20
C THR A 340 -0.20 -10.38 -1.23
N LEU A 341 -0.39 -11.32 -2.17
CA LEU A 341 -1.44 -11.25 -3.19
C LEU A 341 -2.84 -11.22 -2.58
N SER A 342 -3.10 -12.00 -1.53
CA SER A 342 -4.41 -12.05 -0.87
C SER A 342 -4.82 -10.73 -0.22
N THR A 343 -3.88 -9.80 -0.03
CA THR A 343 -4.15 -8.44 0.48
C THR A 343 -4.33 -7.37 -0.60
N SER A 344 -4.21 -7.75 -1.88
CA SER A 344 -4.40 -6.89 -3.05
C SER A 344 -5.72 -7.22 -3.75
N PRO A 345 -6.70 -6.30 -3.76
CA PRO A 345 -7.99 -6.51 -4.44
C PRO A 345 -7.86 -6.95 -5.91
N ALA A 346 -6.92 -6.36 -6.65
CA ALA A 346 -6.68 -6.67 -8.06
C ALA A 346 -6.23 -8.12 -8.33
N SER A 347 -5.83 -8.87 -7.30
CA SER A 347 -5.36 -10.26 -7.44
C SER A 347 -6.49 -11.29 -7.40
N TYR A 348 -7.71 -10.90 -7.00
CA TYR A 348 -8.84 -11.82 -6.89
C TYR A 348 -9.50 -12.09 -8.24
N ASP A 349 -10.02 -13.31 -8.42
CA ASP A 349 -10.79 -13.74 -9.58
C ASP A 349 -11.86 -12.71 -9.94
N PRO A 350 -11.81 -12.07 -11.13
CA PRO A 350 -12.81 -11.09 -11.54
C PRO A 350 -14.23 -11.68 -11.61
N ASN A 351 -14.37 -13.00 -11.70
CA ASN A 351 -15.66 -13.67 -11.81
C ASN A 351 -16.35 -13.93 -10.46
N ILE A 352 -15.67 -13.75 -9.32
CA ILE A 352 -16.31 -13.92 -8.01
C ILE A 352 -17.33 -12.81 -7.76
N LYS A 353 -18.58 -13.19 -7.51
CA LYS A 353 -19.73 -12.28 -7.39
C LYS A 353 -20.18 -12.09 -5.95
N SER A 354 -20.06 -13.10 -5.11
CA SER A 354 -20.36 -12.94 -3.69
C SER A 354 -19.52 -13.82 -2.77
N ILE A 355 -19.21 -13.29 -1.59
CA ILE A 355 -18.45 -13.97 -0.56
C ILE A 355 -19.18 -13.83 0.78
N MET A 356 -19.37 -14.94 1.47
CA MET A 356 -19.72 -14.98 2.89
C MET A 356 -18.50 -15.47 3.67
N ILE A 357 -18.11 -14.78 4.74
CA ILE A 357 -16.94 -15.12 5.54
C ILE A 357 -17.24 -15.04 7.03
N GLY A 358 -16.73 -15.97 7.83
CA GLY A 358 -16.94 -15.97 9.28
C GLY A 358 -16.03 -16.92 10.03
N ALA A 359 -16.13 -16.86 11.36
CA ALA A 359 -15.35 -17.64 12.31
C ALA A 359 -16.20 -17.96 13.56
N THR A 360 -15.79 -18.96 14.33
CA THR A 360 -16.38 -19.27 15.64
C THR A 360 -15.73 -18.44 16.75
N ARG A 361 -16.37 -18.38 17.94
CA ARG A 361 -15.81 -17.64 19.08
C ARG A 361 -14.55 -18.29 19.64
N ASP A 362 -14.55 -19.61 19.80
CA ASP A 362 -13.50 -20.36 20.51
C ASP A 362 -12.69 -21.23 19.55
N GLU A 363 -12.19 -20.63 18.47
CA GLU A 363 -11.46 -21.32 17.40
C GLU A 363 -10.30 -22.20 17.93
N GLY A 364 -9.60 -21.76 18.98
CA GLY A 364 -8.45 -22.50 19.52
C GLY A 364 -8.82 -23.72 20.37
N SER A 365 -10.03 -23.82 20.93
CA SER A 365 -10.32 -24.69 22.07
C SER A 365 -10.17 -26.18 21.73
N ALA A 366 -10.63 -26.58 20.55
CA ALA A 366 -10.48 -27.93 20.03
C ALA A 366 -9.00 -28.30 19.81
N PHE A 367 -8.18 -27.34 19.37
CA PHE A 367 -6.73 -27.53 19.19
C PHE A 367 -6.03 -27.66 20.53
N VAL A 368 -6.40 -26.88 21.55
CA VAL A 368 -5.81 -27.02 22.89
C VAL A 368 -6.06 -28.41 23.45
N LEU A 369 -7.30 -28.90 23.39
CA LEU A 369 -7.62 -30.27 23.81
C LEU A 369 -6.90 -31.31 22.98
N ALA A 370 -6.68 -31.03 21.69
CA ALA A 370 -6.05 -31.98 20.78
C ALA A 370 -4.52 -32.09 20.93
N PHE A 371 -3.84 -31.00 21.32
CA PHE A 371 -2.38 -30.87 21.20
C PHE A 371 -1.64 -30.50 22.48
N GLY A 372 -2.34 -30.11 23.56
CA GLY A 372 -1.70 -29.52 24.74
C GLY A 372 -1.90 -30.31 26.03
N GLU A 373 -0.85 -30.39 26.85
CA GLU A 373 -1.04 -30.40 28.30
C GLU A 373 -1.29 -28.95 28.72
N ALA A 374 -2.56 -28.55 28.84
CA ALA A 374 -2.94 -27.23 29.36
C ALA A 374 -2.63 -27.14 30.87
N LYS A 375 -1.34 -27.17 31.21
CA LYS A 375 -0.82 -27.16 32.57
C LYS A 375 0.10 -25.97 32.80
N VAL A 376 0.02 -25.36 33.98
CA VAL A 376 0.91 -24.25 34.36
C VAL A 376 2.38 -24.67 34.27
N SER A 377 2.69 -25.93 34.58
CA SER A 377 4.05 -26.47 34.47
C SER A 377 4.62 -26.45 33.04
N ALA A 378 3.76 -26.47 32.02
CA ALA A 378 4.16 -26.42 30.61
C ALA A 378 4.26 -24.99 30.06
N TYR A 379 3.89 -23.96 30.85
CA TYR A 379 3.89 -22.56 30.40
C TYR A 379 5.26 -22.07 29.90
N PRO A 380 6.41 -22.40 30.52
CA PRO A 380 7.71 -22.00 29.98
C PRO A 380 7.96 -22.54 28.56
N ASP A 381 7.60 -23.80 28.30
CA ASP A 381 7.76 -24.42 26.99
C ASP A 381 6.80 -23.83 25.96
N ILE A 382 5.57 -23.49 26.39
CA ILE A 382 4.57 -22.78 25.56
C ILE A 382 5.12 -21.42 25.12
N VAL A 383 5.65 -20.63 26.05
CA VAL A 383 6.26 -19.32 25.74
C VAL A 383 7.45 -19.49 24.81
N GLN A 384 8.33 -20.46 25.06
CA GLN A 384 9.46 -20.73 24.18
C GLN A 384 9.02 -21.14 22.77
N LYS A 385 7.92 -21.89 22.63
CA LYS A 385 7.39 -22.35 21.35
C LYS A 385 6.73 -21.22 20.55
N PHE A 386 5.93 -20.37 21.19
CA PHE A 386 5.14 -19.34 20.51
C PHE A 386 5.78 -17.96 20.47
N ALA A 387 6.72 -17.68 21.39
CA ALA A 387 7.53 -16.48 21.43
C ALA A 387 9.03 -16.86 21.54
N PRO A 388 9.61 -17.53 20.53
CA PRO A 388 10.99 -18.03 20.58
C PRO A 388 12.04 -16.92 20.65
N ASP A 389 11.71 -15.71 20.18
CA ASP A 389 12.53 -14.52 20.43
C ASP A 389 12.21 -13.97 21.84
N PRO A 390 13.21 -13.87 22.74
CA PRO A 390 13.02 -13.30 24.07
C PRO A 390 12.38 -11.91 24.10
N LYS A 391 12.50 -11.13 23.02
CA LYS A 391 11.87 -9.80 22.89
C LYS A 391 10.35 -9.86 22.72
N LEU A 392 9.81 -10.99 22.24
CA LEU A 392 8.36 -11.19 22.06
C LEU A 392 7.68 -11.69 23.34
N VAL A 393 8.43 -12.22 24.30
CA VAL A 393 7.90 -12.75 25.55
C VAL A 393 7.10 -11.70 26.34
N PRO A 394 7.57 -10.46 26.55
CA PRO A 394 6.79 -9.43 27.24
C PRO A 394 5.50 -9.07 26.49
N LEU A 395 5.53 -9.06 25.15
CA LEU A 395 4.36 -8.78 24.33
C LEU A 395 3.32 -9.90 24.48
N PHE A 396 3.74 -11.16 24.30
CA PHE A 396 2.90 -12.33 24.49
C PHE A 396 2.25 -12.34 25.89
N GLN A 397 3.04 -12.07 26.93
CA GLN A 397 2.56 -11.98 28.32
C GLN A 397 1.62 -10.79 28.55
N SER A 398 1.83 -9.66 27.87
CA SER A 398 0.96 -8.49 28.01
C SER A 398 -0.40 -8.68 27.35
N VAL A 399 -0.46 -9.43 26.25
CA VAL A 399 -1.70 -9.68 25.49
C VAL A 399 -2.49 -10.82 26.12
N TYR A 400 -1.84 -11.94 26.44
CA TYR A 400 -2.52 -13.16 26.89
C TYR A 400 -2.43 -13.42 28.40
N GLY A 401 -1.67 -12.60 29.13
CA GLY A 401 -1.46 -12.72 30.57
C GLY A 401 -0.43 -13.79 30.95
N ILE A 402 -0.17 -13.91 32.25
CA ILE A 402 0.67 -14.97 32.83
C ILE A 402 -0.27 -15.92 33.60
N PRO A 403 -0.44 -17.18 33.16
CA PRO A 403 -1.42 -18.09 33.72
C PRO A 403 -1.02 -18.50 35.14
N GLN A 404 -2.00 -18.54 36.06
CA GLN A 404 -1.81 -18.98 37.44
C GLN A 404 -2.39 -20.38 37.70
N THR A 405 -3.32 -20.82 36.85
CA THR A 405 -4.01 -22.11 36.92
C THR A 405 -3.98 -22.82 35.57
N ASP A 406 -4.22 -24.13 35.57
CA ASP A 406 -4.31 -24.94 34.35
C ASP A 406 -5.44 -24.44 33.42
N ALA A 407 -6.53 -23.93 34.01
CA ALA A 407 -7.61 -23.28 33.27
C ALA A 407 -7.16 -21.98 32.58
N ASP A 408 -6.29 -21.19 33.23
CA ASP A 408 -5.71 -20.00 32.60
C ASP A 408 -4.81 -20.37 31.42
N VAL A 409 -4.05 -21.47 31.53
CA VAL A 409 -3.25 -21.99 30.40
C VAL A 409 -4.14 -22.41 29.24
N PHE A 410 -5.25 -23.10 29.54
CA PHE A 410 -6.22 -23.49 28.51
C PHE A 410 -6.78 -22.27 27.79
N LYS A 411 -7.24 -21.27 28.55
CA LYS A 411 -7.78 -20.02 27.99
C LYS A 411 -6.72 -19.28 27.17
N LEU A 412 -5.51 -19.13 27.68
CA LEU A 412 -4.40 -18.50 26.98
C LEU A 412 -4.11 -19.18 25.63
N LEU A 413 -4.07 -20.52 25.61
CA LEU A 413 -3.83 -21.26 24.39
C LEU A 413 -5.01 -21.19 23.42
N ASN A 414 -6.25 -21.21 23.93
CA ASN A 414 -7.45 -21.03 23.11
C ASN A 414 -7.43 -19.67 22.41
N ASP A 415 -7.21 -18.61 23.18
CA ASP A 415 -7.20 -17.23 22.69
C ASP A 415 -6.03 -17.04 21.70
N PHE A 416 -4.81 -17.48 22.05
CA PHE A 416 -3.66 -17.35 21.17
C PHE A 416 -3.82 -18.11 19.85
N ILE A 417 -4.25 -19.38 19.90
CA ILE A 417 -4.45 -20.19 18.70
C ILE A 417 -5.59 -19.60 17.87
N GLY A 418 -6.71 -19.25 18.49
CA GLY A 418 -7.85 -18.65 17.82
C GLY A 418 -7.48 -17.35 17.11
N ASP A 419 -6.80 -16.45 17.82
CA ASP A 419 -6.36 -15.15 17.30
C ASP A 419 -5.36 -15.32 16.16
N MET A 420 -4.24 -16.00 16.40
CA MET A 420 -3.10 -15.97 15.50
C MET A 420 -3.28 -16.87 14.28
N ILE A 421 -4.00 -17.97 14.43
CA ILE A 421 -4.23 -18.92 13.33
C ILE A 421 -5.47 -18.46 12.55
N PHE A 422 -6.60 -18.19 13.19
CA PHE A 422 -7.87 -18.02 12.49
C PHE A 422 -8.30 -16.56 12.37
N LEU A 423 -8.55 -15.88 13.49
CA LEU A 423 -9.23 -14.60 13.51
C LEU A 423 -8.40 -13.50 12.84
N TYR A 424 -7.11 -13.38 13.18
CA TYR A 424 -6.25 -12.32 12.65
C TYR A 424 -6.10 -12.41 11.12
N PRO A 425 -5.77 -13.58 10.52
CA PRO A 425 -5.77 -13.69 9.06
C PRO A 425 -7.14 -13.40 8.44
N ILE A 426 -8.23 -13.88 9.03
CA ILE A 426 -9.59 -13.60 8.52
C ILE A 426 -9.86 -12.09 8.49
N GLU A 427 -9.51 -11.34 9.53
CA GLU A 427 -9.68 -9.87 9.53
C GLU A 427 -8.90 -9.19 8.41
N GLN A 428 -7.64 -9.57 8.19
CA GLN A 428 -6.82 -8.99 7.12
C GLN A 428 -7.45 -9.21 5.74
N ILE A 429 -8.08 -10.37 5.56
CA ILE A 429 -8.74 -10.74 4.31
C ILE A 429 -10.09 -10.03 4.18
N VAL A 430 -10.89 -9.93 5.25
CA VAL A 430 -12.12 -9.14 5.27
C VAL A 430 -11.84 -7.70 4.85
N ASP A 431 -10.81 -7.06 5.40
CA ASP A 431 -10.39 -5.71 5.00
C ASP A 431 -10.09 -5.60 3.50
N THR A 432 -9.51 -6.66 2.94
CA THR A 432 -9.21 -6.72 1.49
C THR A 432 -10.47 -6.93 0.66
N LEU A 433 -11.39 -7.79 1.11
CA LEU A 433 -12.66 -8.03 0.45
C LEU A 433 -13.57 -6.79 0.47
N ILE A 434 -13.52 -5.98 1.52
CA ILE A 434 -14.20 -4.68 1.58
C ILE A 434 -13.67 -3.75 0.49
N ARG A 435 -12.33 -3.64 0.35
CA ARG A 435 -11.72 -2.85 -0.73
C ARG A 435 -12.12 -3.39 -2.10
N LEU A 436 -12.10 -4.70 -2.30
CA LEU A 436 -12.53 -5.35 -3.54
C LEU A 436 -13.99 -5.04 -3.89
N GLN A 437 -14.89 -5.09 -2.91
CA GLN A 437 -16.28 -4.72 -3.09
C GLN A 437 -16.45 -3.25 -3.49
N GLN A 438 -15.67 -2.35 -2.90
CA GLN A 438 -15.70 -0.92 -3.23
C GLN A 438 -15.19 -0.64 -4.64
N GLU A 439 -14.16 -1.38 -5.09
CA GLU A 439 -13.57 -1.24 -6.42
C GLU A 439 -14.49 -1.74 -7.55
N ARG A 440 -15.18 -2.89 -7.37
CA ARG A 440 -16.02 -3.51 -8.43
C ARG A 440 -17.41 -2.88 -8.62
N GLY A 441 -17.58 -1.57 -8.42
CA GLY A 441 -18.90 -0.91 -8.40
C GLY A 441 -19.84 -1.20 -9.60
N GLY A 442 -21.15 -1.01 -9.41
CA GLY A 442 -22.16 -1.20 -10.47
C GLY A 442 -22.65 -2.67 -10.60
N PRO A 443 -22.95 -3.17 -11.83
CA PRO A 443 -23.42 -4.55 -12.02
C PRO A 443 -22.35 -5.63 -11.77
N GLU A 444 -21.08 -5.24 -11.62
CA GLU A 444 -19.95 -6.10 -11.24
C GLU A 444 -19.71 -6.16 -9.72
N LYS A 445 -20.60 -5.52 -8.93
CA LYS A 445 -20.44 -5.37 -7.48
C LYS A 445 -20.35 -6.72 -6.77
N LEU A 446 -19.24 -6.93 -6.07
CA LEU A 446 -19.09 -8.04 -5.13
C LEU A 446 -20.08 -7.89 -3.97
N SER A 447 -20.90 -8.89 -3.70
CA SER A 447 -21.69 -8.96 -2.47
C SER A 447 -20.85 -9.60 -1.36
N LEU A 448 -20.67 -8.91 -0.24
CA LEU A 448 -19.88 -9.40 0.90
C LEU A 448 -20.80 -9.54 2.11
N SER A 449 -20.80 -10.71 2.74
CA SER A 449 -21.56 -11.02 3.95
C SER A 449 -20.62 -11.58 5.02
N ARG A 450 -20.91 -11.26 6.27
CA ARG A 450 -20.04 -11.61 7.39
C ARG A 450 -20.85 -12.17 8.56
N TYR A 451 -20.34 -13.23 9.18
CA TYR A 451 -20.95 -13.82 10.38
C TYR A 451 -19.92 -14.12 11.47
N HIS A 452 -20.38 -14.20 12.72
CA HIS A 452 -19.61 -14.72 13.85
C HIS A 452 -20.45 -15.73 14.62
N TYR A 453 -19.95 -16.95 14.81
CA TYR A 453 -20.68 -18.06 15.46
C TYR A 453 -20.33 -18.17 16.94
N ASN A 454 -21.33 -18.04 17.80
CA ASN A 454 -21.16 -17.95 19.25
C ASN A 454 -21.95 -19.04 20.02
N VAL A 455 -22.34 -20.12 19.35
CA VAL A 455 -23.23 -21.14 19.95
C VAL A 455 -22.41 -22.26 20.55
N GLU A 456 -22.62 -22.45 21.84
CA GLU A 456 -22.12 -23.59 22.58
C GLU A 456 -23.11 -24.74 22.45
N MET A 457 -22.84 -25.67 21.53
CA MET A 457 -23.72 -26.83 21.37
C MET A 457 -23.71 -27.66 22.66
N SER A 458 -24.89 -27.96 23.19
CA SER A 458 -25.10 -28.69 24.43
C SER A 458 -24.30 -30.00 24.45
N LYS A 459 -24.29 -30.70 23.31
CA LYS A 459 -23.58 -31.97 23.18
C LYS A 459 -22.06 -31.83 23.21
N LEU A 460 -21.52 -30.75 22.66
CA LEU A 460 -20.09 -30.44 22.76
C LEU A 460 -19.72 -30.04 24.19
N GLN A 461 -20.60 -29.34 24.91
CA GLN A 461 -20.35 -29.00 26.32
C GLN A 461 -20.40 -30.22 27.25
N GLU A 462 -21.16 -31.27 26.92
CA GLU A 462 -21.11 -32.57 27.64
C GLU A 462 -19.74 -33.26 27.50
N ILE A 463 -19.06 -33.07 26.36
CA ILE A 463 -17.72 -33.63 26.07
C ILE A 463 -16.67 -32.88 26.88
N SER A 464 -16.68 -31.55 26.79
CA SER A 464 -15.92 -30.68 27.67
C SER A 464 -16.56 -29.29 27.71
N PRO A 465 -16.85 -28.73 28.90
CA PRO A 465 -17.41 -27.38 29.02
C PRO A 465 -16.40 -26.29 28.62
N THR A 466 -15.14 -26.63 28.38
CA THR A 466 -14.11 -25.68 27.92
C THR A 466 -14.06 -25.53 26.40
N LEU A 467 -14.85 -26.30 25.65
CA LEU A 467 -14.89 -26.22 24.18
C LEU A 467 -15.56 -24.94 23.69
N GLY A 468 -16.58 -24.44 24.40
CA GLY A 468 -17.32 -23.27 23.97
C GLY A 468 -17.86 -23.44 22.54
N ALA A 469 -17.82 -22.37 21.73
CA ALA A 469 -18.12 -22.41 20.30
C ALA A 469 -16.84 -22.73 19.51
N MET A 470 -16.41 -23.99 19.60
CA MET A 470 -15.15 -24.47 19.03
C MET A 470 -15.08 -24.38 17.50
N HIS A 471 -13.86 -24.44 16.93
CA HIS A 471 -13.62 -24.61 15.49
C HIS A 471 -14.47 -25.73 14.88
N ALA A 472 -15.06 -25.47 13.71
CA ALA A 472 -16.03 -26.33 13.01
C ALA A 472 -17.32 -26.64 13.80
N GLY A 473 -17.53 -26.01 14.96
CA GLY A 473 -18.68 -26.23 15.84
C GLY A 473 -20.02 -25.80 15.24
N GLU A 474 -20.00 -25.02 14.16
CA GLU A 474 -21.20 -24.60 13.44
C GLU A 474 -21.70 -25.63 12.41
N LEU A 475 -20.85 -26.54 11.94
CA LEU A 475 -21.20 -27.48 10.87
C LEU A 475 -22.39 -28.38 11.20
N PRO A 476 -22.52 -28.96 12.42
CA PRO A 476 -23.67 -29.78 12.75
C PRO A 476 -24.98 -28.99 12.75
N ILE A 477 -24.91 -27.70 13.12
CA ILE A 477 -26.06 -26.81 13.10
C ILE A 477 -26.42 -26.43 11.66
N ILE A 478 -25.43 -26.17 10.80
CA ILE A 478 -25.70 -25.76 9.40
C ILE A 478 -26.18 -26.94 8.56
N PHE A 479 -25.47 -28.07 8.51
CA PHE A 479 -25.91 -29.23 7.72
C PHE A 479 -27.19 -29.85 8.28
N GLY A 480 -27.40 -29.75 9.59
CA GLY A 480 -28.52 -30.34 10.30
C GLY A 480 -28.65 -31.84 9.99
N PRO A 481 -27.60 -32.66 10.20
CA PRO A 481 -27.57 -34.07 9.81
C PRO A 481 -28.74 -34.86 10.44
N PRO A 482 -29.06 -36.07 9.97
CA PRO A 482 -30.24 -36.83 10.38
C PRO A 482 -30.48 -36.76 11.90
N LEU A 483 -31.61 -36.14 12.28
CA LEU A 483 -31.97 -35.73 13.65
C LEU A 483 -31.81 -36.83 14.72
N SER A 484 -31.73 -38.10 14.31
CA SER A 484 -31.51 -39.26 15.17
C SER A 484 -30.07 -39.42 15.67
N GLU A 485 -29.05 -38.82 15.04
CA GLU A 485 -27.64 -39.12 15.33
C GLU A 485 -26.97 -38.14 16.32
N LEU A 486 -27.34 -36.86 16.29
CA LEU A 486 -26.75 -35.84 17.17
C LEU A 486 -27.67 -35.39 18.33
N ALA A 487 -28.98 -35.69 18.27
CA ALA A 487 -29.97 -35.31 19.28
C ALA A 487 -29.91 -33.81 19.66
N LEU A 488 -29.97 -32.93 18.65
CA LEU A 488 -30.09 -31.48 18.86
C LEU A 488 -31.29 -31.18 19.77
N THR A 489 -31.13 -30.24 20.69
CA THR A 489 -32.23 -29.69 21.48
C THR A 489 -33.24 -28.98 20.57
N GLU A 490 -34.47 -28.75 21.05
CA GLU A 490 -35.47 -28.01 20.24
C GLU A 490 -34.99 -26.62 19.82
N ASP A 491 -34.21 -25.94 20.67
CA ASP A 491 -33.69 -24.61 20.37
C ASP A 491 -32.54 -24.67 19.36
N GLU A 492 -31.63 -25.65 19.47
CA GLU A 492 -30.59 -25.90 18.46
C GLU A 492 -31.18 -26.31 17.11
N MET A 493 -32.29 -27.05 17.10
CA MET A 493 -33.02 -27.39 15.87
C MET A 493 -33.65 -26.15 15.23
N ARG A 494 -34.30 -25.28 16.01
CA ARG A 494 -34.85 -24.01 15.50
C ARG A 494 -33.73 -23.15 14.91
N LEU A 495 -32.61 -23.05 15.64
CA LEU A 495 -31.43 -22.32 15.19
C LEU A 495 -30.86 -22.91 13.90
N SER A 496 -30.74 -24.24 13.80
CA SER A 496 -30.29 -24.95 12.59
C SER A 496 -31.11 -24.55 11.37
N LEU A 497 -32.44 -24.59 11.48
CA LEU A 497 -33.32 -24.17 10.38
C LEU A 497 -33.10 -22.69 10.01
N GLU A 498 -32.96 -21.79 10.98
CA GLU A 498 -32.73 -20.38 10.72
C GLU A 498 -31.38 -20.08 10.07
N ILE A 499 -30.33 -20.84 10.41
CA ILE A 499 -29.02 -20.69 9.77
C ILE A 499 -29.04 -21.28 8.36
N GLN A 500 -29.67 -22.44 8.17
CA GLN A 500 -29.84 -23.05 6.86
C GLN A 500 -30.53 -22.10 5.88
N LYS A 501 -31.61 -21.43 6.31
CA LYS A 501 -32.30 -20.40 5.49
C LYS A 501 -31.33 -19.36 4.95
N ARG A 502 -30.37 -18.91 5.76
CA ARG A 502 -29.39 -17.88 5.37
C ARG A 502 -28.36 -18.42 4.37
N TRP A 503 -27.84 -19.62 4.58
CA TRP A 503 -26.96 -20.28 3.59
C TRP A 503 -27.68 -20.53 2.25
N ILE A 504 -28.95 -20.94 2.31
CA ILE A 504 -29.80 -21.15 1.13
C ILE A 504 -30.07 -19.81 0.42
N ALA A 505 -30.44 -18.76 1.15
CA ALA A 505 -30.63 -17.43 0.61
C ALA A 505 -29.37 -16.91 -0.10
N PHE A 506 -28.19 -17.11 0.50
CA PHE A 506 -26.91 -16.74 -0.11
C PHE A 506 -26.69 -17.46 -1.44
N ALA A 507 -26.95 -18.78 -1.52
CA ALA A 507 -26.82 -19.54 -2.76
C ALA A 507 -27.79 -19.05 -3.87
N HIS A 508 -28.97 -18.57 -3.47
CA HIS A 508 -29.95 -17.94 -4.36
C HIS A 508 -29.66 -16.47 -4.69
N GLN A 509 -28.54 -15.92 -4.23
CA GLN A 509 -28.19 -14.50 -4.36
C GLN A 509 -29.24 -13.55 -3.77
N GLN A 510 -29.88 -14.01 -2.69
CA GLN A 510 -30.81 -13.21 -1.91
C GLN A 510 -30.11 -12.62 -0.69
N PRO A 511 -30.62 -11.50 -0.14
CA PRO A 511 -30.11 -10.93 1.09
C PRO A 511 -30.12 -11.97 2.22
N VAL A 512 -28.98 -12.14 2.89
CA VAL A 512 -28.83 -12.98 4.08
C VAL A 512 -29.35 -12.29 5.35
N VAL A 513 -29.62 -10.99 5.27
CA VAL A 513 -30.21 -10.14 6.32
C VAL A 513 -31.36 -9.33 5.68
N ALA A 514 -32.45 -9.08 6.42
CA ALA A 514 -33.56 -8.26 5.95
C ALA A 514 -33.15 -6.77 5.78
N GLU A 515 -33.76 -6.02 4.85
CA GLU A 515 -33.46 -4.60 4.64
C GLU A 515 -33.67 -3.76 5.92
N GLY A 516 -32.59 -3.14 6.42
CA GLY A 516 -32.65 -2.08 7.43
C GLY A 516 -32.35 -2.49 8.89
N GLY A 517 -31.54 -3.52 9.15
CA GLY A 517 -31.24 -3.92 10.52
C GLY A 517 -29.87 -4.54 10.74
N ARG A 518 -29.06 -3.91 11.61
CA ARG A 518 -28.29 -4.67 12.61
C ARG A 518 -29.32 -5.55 13.33
N VAL A 519 -29.33 -6.85 13.05
CA VAL A 519 -30.14 -7.80 13.84
C VAL A 519 -29.36 -8.10 15.12
N THR A 520 -29.47 -7.19 16.08
CA THR A 520 -29.34 -7.49 17.51
C THR A 520 -30.72 -7.37 18.13
N ASP A 521 -31.69 -8.18 17.66
CA ASP A 521 -32.92 -8.36 18.43
C ASP A 521 -32.59 -9.30 19.60
N ALA A 522 -32.23 -8.64 20.71
CA ALA A 522 -31.97 -9.23 22.01
C ALA A 522 -33.15 -10.15 22.39
N GLY A 523 -32.95 -11.45 22.22
CA GLY A 523 -33.92 -12.46 22.60
C GLY A 523 -33.86 -13.79 21.83
N LYS A 524 -33.41 -13.82 20.56
CA LYS A 524 -33.37 -15.07 19.76
C LYS A 524 -32.23 -15.23 18.74
N ASP A 525 -31.69 -14.14 18.18
CA ASP A 525 -30.64 -14.19 17.14
C ASP A 525 -29.19 -14.02 17.68
N GLU A 526 -28.97 -14.07 18.99
CA GLU A 526 -27.63 -13.89 19.64
C GLU A 526 -26.59 -14.98 19.29
N ALA A 527 -27.05 -16.06 18.65
CA ALA A 527 -26.25 -17.23 18.26
C ALA A 527 -25.24 -16.96 17.13
N ILE A 528 -25.66 -16.18 16.12
CA ILE A 528 -24.80 -15.76 15.02
C ILE A 528 -24.99 -14.26 14.78
N VAL A 529 -23.93 -13.49 14.99
CA VAL A 529 -23.96 -12.04 14.75
C VAL A 529 -23.63 -11.76 13.29
N TRP A 530 -24.56 -11.12 12.58
CA TRP A 530 -24.37 -10.64 11.22
C TRP A 530 -24.06 -9.15 11.25
N THR A 531 -22.95 -8.76 10.64
CA THR A 531 -22.46 -7.38 10.72
C THR A 531 -22.62 -6.69 9.36
N GLU A 532 -23.49 -5.68 9.29
CA GLU A 532 -23.62 -4.82 8.09
C GLU A 532 -22.39 -3.90 7.88
N ASP A 533 -21.62 -3.63 8.94
CA ASP A 533 -20.48 -2.70 8.93
C ASP A 533 -19.13 -3.39 8.70
N HIS A 534 -19.15 -4.71 8.43
CA HIS A 534 -17.96 -5.56 8.25
C HIS A 534 -16.95 -5.55 9.41
N ARG A 535 -17.31 -5.03 10.60
CA ARG A 535 -16.42 -4.95 11.77
C ARG A 535 -16.73 -6.07 12.76
N VAL A 536 -15.71 -6.73 13.29
CA VAL A 536 -15.86 -7.51 14.55
C VAL A 536 -15.99 -6.51 15.68
N GLU A 537 -17.12 -6.50 16.37
CA GLU A 537 -17.11 -6.04 17.76
C GLU A 537 -16.34 -7.10 18.54
N VAL A 538 -15.03 -6.86 18.74
CA VAL A 538 -14.23 -7.66 19.68
C VAL A 538 -14.83 -7.38 21.05
N ALA A 539 -15.82 -8.19 21.42
CA ALA A 539 -16.45 -8.12 22.73
C ALA A 539 -15.32 -8.25 23.76
N SER A 540 -15.23 -7.22 24.58
CA SER A 540 -14.30 -7.09 25.69
C SER A 540 -14.07 -8.42 26.42
N LEU A 541 -12.80 -8.81 26.54
CA LEU A 541 -12.32 -9.57 27.69
C LEU A 541 -12.49 -8.71 28.95
N ALA A 542 -13.74 -8.57 29.42
CA ALA A 542 -14.11 -8.30 30.81
C ALA A 542 -15.63 -8.18 30.96
N THR A 543 -16.15 -9.04 31.84
CA THR A 543 -17.33 -8.86 32.71
C THR A 543 -18.74 -9.00 32.12
N VAL A 544 -19.35 -10.17 32.37
CA VAL A 544 -20.73 -10.25 32.87
C VAL A 544 -20.78 -11.19 34.06
N THR A 545 -20.89 -10.63 35.27
CA THR A 545 -21.85 -11.11 36.27
C THR A 545 -22.32 -9.92 37.10
N THR A 546 -23.52 -9.45 36.77
CA THR A 546 -24.60 -8.93 37.64
C THR A 546 -24.22 -8.43 39.05
N THR A 547 -24.39 -7.12 39.33
CA THR A 547 -25.42 -6.53 40.23
C THR A 547 -25.06 -5.11 40.71
N ALA A 548 -26.03 -4.19 40.55
CA ALA A 548 -26.38 -2.96 41.29
C ALA A 548 -25.33 -2.01 41.97
N HIS A 549 -25.46 -0.72 41.62
CA HIS A 549 -25.08 0.60 42.23
C HIS A 549 -24.75 0.72 43.75
N PRO A 550 -24.22 1.86 44.30
CA PRO A 550 -23.80 3.16 43.70
C PRO A 550 -22.43 3.76 44.18
N ILE A 551 -21.91 4.71 43.38
CA ILE A 551 -21.18 5.97 43.70
C ILE A 551 -20.14 5.96 44.85
N LEU A 552 -18.87 6.23 44.52
CA LEU A 552 -18.02 7.21 45.21
C LEU A 552 -16.90 7.70 44.25
N GLU A 553 -16.65 9.01 44.33
CA GLU A 553 -15.72 9.84 43.53
C GLU A 553 -14.21 9.64 43.94
N PRO A 554 -13.22 10.36 43.39
CA PRO A 554 -12.02 9.78 42.78
C PRO A 554 -10.73 9.74 43.64
N ASP A 555 -9.85 8.79 43.26
CA ASP A 555 -8.37 8.76 43.32
C ASP A 555 -7.65 8.85 44.69
N PRO A 556 -6.86 7.82 45.05
CA PRO A 556 -5.42 8.05 45.17
C PRO A 556 -4.58 6.82 44.77
N LEU A 557 -4.37 6.59 43.47
CA LEU A 557 -3.35 5.68 42.93
C LEU A 557 -2.37 6.38 41.98
N LYS A 558 -2.44 7.71 41.92
CA LYS A 558 -1.41 8.59 41.36
C LYS A 558 -0.11 8.70 42.18
N ALA A 559 0.17 7.81 43.15
CA ALA A 559 1.30 7.96 44.07
C ALA A 559 2.24 6.75 44.23
N PHE A 560 2.16 5.68 43.42
CA PHE A 560 3.01 4.49 43.61
C PHE A 560 3.82 3.99 42.40
N LEU A 561 3.83 4.70 41.26
CA LEU A 561 4.69 4.35 40.11
C LEU A 561 5.68 5.45 39.74
N LEU A 562 6.26 6.08 40.78
CA LEU A 562 7.54 6.76 40.70
C LEU A 562 8.49 6.06 41.67
N THR A 563 9.72 5.80 41.21
CA THR A 563 10.90 5.22 41.91
C THR A 563 10.96 3.68 41.88
N THR A 564 11.81 3.01 41.09
CA THR A 564 13.29 2.94 41.21
C THR A 564 13.88 2.15 39.99
N PRO A 565 15.20 2.19 39.71
CA PRO A 565 15.73 2.70 38.44
C PRO A 565 16.32 1.64 37.49
N LEU A 566 16.25 1.93 36.18
CA LEU A 566 17.21 1.44 35.19
C LEU A 566 18.58 2.08 35.47
N SER A 567 19.64 1.28 35.57
CA SER A 567 21.03 1.78 35.70
C SER A 567 21.57 2.28 34.35
N PRO A 568 22.71 3.02 34.31
CA PRO A 568 22.92 4.45 34.66
C PRO A 568 22.28 5.40 33.62
N PRO A 569 22.32 6.75 33.79
CA PRO A 569 21.74 7.65 32.81
C PRO A 569 22.54 7.55 31.50
N VAL A 570 21.88 7.15 30.41
CA VAL A 570 22.19 7.84 29.15
C VAL A 570 21.73 9.25 29.44
N ASP A 571 22.68 10.17 29.57
CA ASP A 571 22.38 11.57 29.79
C ASP A 571 21.21 11.98 28.89
N ASP A 572 20.23 12.70 29.44
CA ASP A 572 19.09 13.19 28.68
C ASP A 572 19.60 13.94 27.45
N ALA A 573 19.63 13.26 26.29
CA ALA A 573 20.35 13.74 25.12
C ALA A 573 19.74 15.05 24.61
N CYS A 574 18.42 15.16 24.70
CA CYS A 574 17.70 16.40 24.44
C CYS A 574 17.94 17.44 25.53
N GLY A 575 18.10 17.04 26.79
CA GLY A 575 18.51 17.93 27.87
C GLY A 575 19.90 18.52 27.69
N ILE A 576 20.89 17.72 27.29
CA ILE A 576 22.24 18.20 26.92
C ILE A 576 22.14 19.19 25.75
N LEU A 577 21.40 18.83 24.71
CA LEU A 577 21.25 19.65 23.51
C LEU A 577 20.61 21.01 23.85
N GLY A 578 19.56 21.01 24.67
CA GLY A 578 18.82 22.20 25.06
C GLY A 578 19.56 23.12 26.06
N THR A 579 20.47 22.57 26.86
CA THR A 579 21.21 23.33 27.91
C THR A 579 22.60 23.77 27.49
N SER A 580 23.29 23.02 26.61
CA SER A 580 24.68 23.33 26.23
C SER A 580 24.81 24.43 25.18
N GLY A 581 23.77 24.68 24.39
CA GLY A 581 23.84 25.59 23.22
C GLY A 581 24.81 25.13 22.13
N ASP A 582 25.38 23.93 22.27
CA ASP A 582 26.36 23.33 21.37
C ASP A 582 25.69 22.19 20.58
N PHE A 583 25.52 22.42 19.28
CA PHE A 583 24.78 21.56 18.36
C PHE A 583 25.77 20.75 17.51
N THR A 584 26.24 19.60 18.01
CA THR A 584 26.97 18.63 17.18
C THR A 584 26.01 17.63 16.55
N TYR A 585 26.40 17.00 15.44
CA TYR A 585 25.59 15.98 14.77
C TYR A 585 25.17 14.88 15.75
N GLU A 586 26.11 14.38 16.57
CA GLU A 586 25.88 13.28 17.51
C GLU A 586 24.84 13.66 18.56
N LYS A 587 24.87 14.90 19.06
CA LYS A 587 23.91 15.39 20.05
C LYS A 587 22.50 15.52 19.46
N VAL A 588 22.38 16.04 18.24
CA VAL A 588 21.09 16.15 17.54
C VAL A 588 20.54 14.76 17.21
N ALA A 589 21.37 13.88 16.63
CA ALA A 589 20.99 12.52 16.30
C ALA A 589 20.56 11.73 17.55
N SER A 590 21.29 11.87 18.66
CA SER A 590 20.97 11.23 19.93
C SER A 590 19.64 11.74 20.50
N CYS A 591 19.39 13.06 20.46
CA CYS A 591 18.10 13.61 20.89
C CYS A 591 16.95 13.08 20.01
N TYR A 592 17.05 13.12 18.68
CA TYR A 592 15.99 12.63 17.78
C TYR A 592 15.71 11.14 17.96
N ASN A 593 16.76 10.31 18.06
CA ASN A 593 16.62 8.87 18.25
C ASN A 593 16.15 8.48 19.68
N SER A 594 16.25 9.39 20.66
CA SER A 594 15.78 9.16 22.03
C SER A 594 14.27 9.34 22.21
N VAL A 595 13.57 9.91 21.22
CA VAL A 595 12.10 10.01 21.25
C VAL A 595 11.48 8.64 20.97
N PRO A 596 10.80 8.02 21.96
CA PRO A 596 10.23 6.69 21.79
C PRO A 596 9.07 6.73 20.79
N PHE A 597 8.95 5.67 19.97
CA PHE A 597 7.88 5.55 18.99
C PHE A 597 6.49 5.61 19.65
N ASN A 598 5.62 6.48 19.14
CA ASN A 598 4.27 6.64 19.66
C ASN A 598 3.22 6.14 18.65
N HIS A 599 2.64 4.97 18.92
CA HIS A 599 1.64 4.34 18.05
C HIS A 599 0.40 5.22 17.80
N HIS A 600 -0.01 6.03 18.78
CA HIS A 600 -1.17 6.92 18.61
C HIS A 600 -0.86 8.11 17.69
N VAL A 601 0.34 8.69 17.85
CA VAL A 601 0.83 9.75 16.94
C VAL A 601 0.96 9.19 15.53
N ALA A 602 1.56 8.01 15.38
CA ALA A 602 1.75 7.36 14.09
C ALA A 602 0.42 7.03 13.39
N ALA A 603 -0.53 6.42 14.10
CA ALA A 603 -1.83 6.07 13.53
C ALA A 603 -2.61 7.32 13.08
N THR A 604 -2.64 8.37 13.91
CA THR A 604 -3.35 9.61 13.59
C THR A 604 -2.70 10.36 12.42
N THR A 605 -1.36 10.45 12.42
CA THR A 605 -0.62 11.06 11.31
C THR A 605 -0.86 10.31 10.00
N LEU A 606 -0.77 8.97 10.01
CA LEU A 606 -1.01 8.14 8.82
C LEU A 606 -2.44 8.27 8.30
N GLU A 607 -3.44 8.31 9.17
CA GLU A 607 -4.84 8.52 8.80
C GLU A 607 -5.01 9.85 8.06
N SER A 608 -4.45 10.94 8.60
CA SER A 608 -4.56 12.27 8.01
C SER A 608 -3.81 12.42 6.70
N VAL A 609 -2.58 11.89 6.61
CA VAL A 609 -1.81 11.88 5.35
C VAL A 609 -2.49 11.03 4.29
N THR A 610 -2.95 9.82 4.64
CA THR A 610 -3.65 8.93 3.72
C THR A 610 -4.91 9.60 3.17
N THR A 611 -5.70 10.24 4.03
CA THR A 611 -6.94 10.90 3.60
C THR A 611 -6.64 12.09 2.68
N ILE A 612 -5.64 12.91 3.01
CA ILE A 612 -5.24 14.06 2.18
C ILE A 612 -4.76 13.61 0.80
N VAL A 613 -3.86 12.62 0.75
CA VAL A 613 -3.35 12.11 -0.53
C VAL A 613 -4.48 11.45 -1.33
N ASN A 614 -5.39 10.72 -0.69
CA ASN A 614 -6.49 10.06 -1.38
C ASN A 614 -7.52 11.06 -1.93
N ASP A 615 -7.87 12.09 -1.16
CA ASP A 615 -9.02 12.93 -1.46
C ASP A 615 -8.67 14.24 -2.16
N PHE A 616 -7.45 14.76 -1.96
CA PHE A 616 -7.07 16.11 -2.38
C PHE A 616 -5.82 16.17 -3.26
N TYR A 617 -4.90 15.20 -3.19
CA TYR A 617 -3.73 15.22 -4.06
C TYR A 617 -4.12 14.99 -5.53
N ALA A 618 -3.84 15.99 -6.36
CA ALA A 618 -4.31 16.08 -7.72
C ALA A 618 -3.74 14.96 -8.60
N PHE A 619 -2.43 14.72 -8.52
CA PHE A 619 -1.68 13.81 -9.40
C PHE A 619 -1.63 12.34 -8.95
N ARG A 620 -2.36 11.98 -7.89
CA ARG A 620 -2.31 10.66 -7.26
C ARG A 620 -2.44 9.51 -8.26
N ASP A 621 -3.41 9.59 -9.16
CA ASP A 621 -3.70 8.52 -10.12
C ASP A 621 -2.66 8.50 -11.27
N SER A 622 -2.17 9.66 -11.69
CA SER A 622 -1.14 9.79 -12.73
C SER A 622 0.22 9.24 -12.29
N ALA A 623 0.52 9.26 -10.98
CA ALA A 623 1.74 8.67 -10.41
C ALA A 623 1.80 7.14 -10.52
N LEU A 624 0.66 6.45 -10.65
CA LEU A 624 0.60 4.98 -10.77
C LEU A 624 0.99 4.46 -12.16
N THR A 625 0.90 5.31 -13.18
CA THR A 625 1.19 4.93 -14.58
C THR A 625 1.87 6.09 -15.32
N PRO A 626 3.07 6.52 -14.89
CA PRO A 626 3.76 7.65 -15.49
C PRO A 626 4.09 7.34 -16.96
N ASP A 627 3.54 8.12 -17.89
CA ASP A 627 3.77 8.00 -19.34
C ASP A 627 4.83 9.00 -19.83
N LEU A 628 6.01 8.97 -19.21
CA LEU A 628 7.12 9.87 -19.53
C LEU A 628 8.23 9.14 -20.30
N PRO A 629 8.77 9.72 -21.39
CA PRO A 629 9.85 9.11 -22.15
C PRO A 629 11.20 9.19 -21.40
N LYS A 630 12.07 8.20 -21.59
CA LYS A 630 13.46 8.23 -21.07
C LYS A 630 14.22 9.44 -21.66
N PRO A 631 15.12 10.08 -20.88
CA PRO A 631 15.53 9.76 -19.51
C PRO A 631 14.61 10.31 -18.40
N PHE A 632 13.50 10.96 -18.75
CA PHE A 632 12.58 11.63 -17.82
C PHE A 632 11.53 10.70 -17.20
N SER A 633 11.54 9.42 -17.56
CA SER A 633 10.66 8.40 -16.97
C SER A 633 10.98 8.23 -15.48
N VAL A 634 9.97 8.37 -14.63
CA VAL A 634 10.02 7.95 -13.22
C VAL A 634 9.31 6.61 -13.06
N GLU A 635 9.74 5.82 -12.08
CA GLU A 635 9.06 4.56 -11.77
C GLU A 635 7.61 4.82 -11.31
N PRO A 636 6.66 3.95 -11.67
CA PRO A 636 5.31 3.96 -11.10
C PRO A 636 5.36 4.00 -9.56
N PHE A 637 4.63 4.93 -8.97
CA PHE A 637 4.67 5.17 -7.54
C PHE A 637 3.27 5.10 -6.92
N ASP A 638 3.04 4.07 -6.10
CA ASP A 638 1.81 3.86 -5.35
C ASP A 638 1.98 4.33 -3.91
N ILE A 639 1.72 5.61 -3.68
CA ILE A 639 1.74 6.21 -2.35
C ILE A 639 0.85 5.49 -1.32
N LEU A 640 -0.28 4.92 -1.73
CA LEU A 640 -1.19 4.25 -0.79
C LEU A 640 -0.61 2.90 -0.35
N LYS A 641 0.10 2.22 -1.26
CA LYS A 641 0.92 1.06 -0.93
C LYS A 641 2.05 1.43 0.03
N GLU A 642 2.81 2.49 -0.24
CA GLU A 642 3.90 2.94 0.64
C GLU A 642 3.40 3.32 2.05
N LEU A 643 2.30 4.07 2.15
CA LEU A 643 1.70 4.41 3.44
C LEU A 643 1.18 3.17 4.19
N LYS A 644 0.71 2.13 3.46
CA LYS A 644 0.34 0.84 4.05
C LYS A 644 1.57 0.07 4.55
N GLU A 645 2.68 0.09 3.83
CA GLU A 645 3.94 -0.52 4.26
C GLU A 645 4.50 0.18 5.50
N ILE A 646 4.50 1.51 5.55
CA ILE A 646 4.85 2.30 6.74
C ILE A 646 3.93 1.94 7.92
N LYS A 647 2.64 1.76 7.69
CA LYS A 647 1.70 1.33 8.76
C LYS A 647 2.06 -0.04 9.35
N LEU A 648 2.66 -0.94 8.56
CA LEU A 648 3.01 -2.30 8.96
C LEU A 648 4.46 -2.41 9.49
N ALA A 649 5.29 -1.40 9.27
CA ALA A 649 6.67 -1.38 9.71
C ALA A 649 6.81 -1.26 11.24
N LEU A 650 7.81 -1.94 11.80
CA LEU A 650 8.11 -1.93 13.23
C LEU A 650 9.09 -0.79 13.54
N TYR A 651 8.61 0.26 14.19
CA TYR A 651 9.41 1.41 14.60
C TYR A 651 9.78 1.34 16.07
N THR A 652 11.07 1.54 16.38
CA THR A 652 11.57 1.62 17.76
C THR A 652 11.72 3.05 18.25
N ASN A 653 11.84 4.02 17.34
CA ASN A 653 11.88 5.44 17.65
C ASN A 653 10.96 6.23 16.69
N ASP A 654 10.50 7.37 17.17
CA ASP A 654 9.50 8.19 16.51
C ASP A 654 10.05 8.94 15.29
N HIS A 655 11.30 9.42 15.38
CA HIS A 655 12.01 10.07 14.28
C HIS A 655 12.02 9.21 13.00
N ARG A 656 12.30 7.91 13.10
CA ARG A 656 12.38 7.03 11.94
C ARG A 656 11.04 6.87 11.22
N PHE A 657 9.94 6.80 11.96
CA PHE A 657 8.60 6.77 11.38
C PHE A 657 8.32 8.05 10.57
N HIS A 658 8.60 9.22 11.16
CA HIS A 658 8.39 10.49 10.48
C HIS A 658 9.32 10.67 9.27
N TYR A 659 10.56 10.17 9.35
CA TYR A 659 11.49 10.12 8.23
C TYR A 659 10.94 9.30 7.07
N ASP A 660 10.50 8.06 7.33
CA ASP A 660 9.97 7.18 6.28
C ASP A 660 8.71 7.77 5.64
N LEU A 661 7.84 8.40 6.44
CA LEU A 661 6.66 9.10 5.95
C LEU A 661 7.01 10.29 5.05
N SER A 662 8.01 11.10 5.41
CA SER A 662 8.52 12.17 4.54
C SER A 662 9.11 11.62 3.25
N MET A 663 9.79 10.46 3.30
CA MET A 663 10.37 9.80 2.12
C MET A 663 9.34 9.15 1.21
N ALA A 664 8.23 8.63 1.75
CA ALA A 664 7.12 8.16 0.93
C ALA A 664 6.55 9.31 0.08
N LEU A 665 6.31 10.49 0.64
CA LEU A 665 5.81 11.62 -0.16
C LEU A 665 6.85 12.13 -1.17
N ALA A 666 8.13 12.04 -0.83
CA ALA A 666 9.22 12.37 -1.76
C ALA A 666 9.26 11.48 -3.02
N GLY A 667 8.65 10.28 -2.96
CA GLY A 667 8.54 9.36 -4.08
C GLY A 667 7.78 9.92 -5.29
N PHE A 668 6.87 10.88 -5.09
CA PHE A 668 6.15 11.54 -6.18
C PHE A 668 7.04 12.36 -7.12
N LYS A 669 8.23 12.77 -6.65
CA LYS A 669 9.07 13.79 -7.34
C LYS A 669 8.29 15.07 -7.65
N ASP A 670 7.35 15.41 -6.77
CA ASP A 670 6.57 16.63 -6.76
C ASP A 670 6.96 17.47 -5.54
N ALA A 671 7.60 18.61 -5.76
CA ALA A 671 8.03 19.51 -4.70
C ALA A 671 6.87 20.15 -3.90
N HIS A 672 5.64 20.03 -4.38
CA HIS A 672 4.43 20.49 -3.69
C HIS A 672 3.84 19.43 -2.76
N ALA A 673 4.22 18.16 -2.91
CA ALA A 673 3.74 17.04 -2.10
C ALA A 673 4.73 16.70 -0.98
N THR A 674 4.53 17.28 0.21
CA THR A 674 5.49 17.13 1.32
C THR A 674 4.80 16.87 2.64
N TYR A 675 5.42 16.03 3.47
CA TYR A 675 5.08 15.87 4.88
C TYR A 675 6.22 16.39 5.74
N THR A 676 5.89 17.24 6.73
CA THR A 676 6.87 17.73 7.70
C THR A 676 6.40 17.49 9.12
N ALA A 677 7.32 17.00 9.95
CA ALA A 677 7.24 17.03 11.41
C ALA A 677 8.29 18.04 11.90
N ASN A 678 7.85 19.18 12.43
CA ASN A 678 8.73 20.34 12.70
C ASN A 678 9.83 20.02 13.71
N CYS A 679 9.57 19.12 14.66
CA CYS A 679 10.56 18.70 15.65
C CYS A 679 11.80 18.05 15.05
N TYR A 680 11.63 17.32 13.95
CA TYR A 680 12.72 16.65 13.23
C TYR A 680 13.31 17.50 12.10
N HIS A 681 12.81 18.71 11.90
CA HIS A 681 13.31 19.71 10.94
C HIS A 681 13.87 20.97 11.64
N ASN A 682 14.03 20.92 12.97
CA ASN A 682 14.49 22.06 13.76
C ASN A 682 15.96 22.41 13.48
N TYR A 683 16.73 21.46 12.95
CA TYR A 683 18.12 21.64 12.52
C TYR A 683 18.29 21.31 11.03
N ALA A 684 19.12 22.08 10.35
CA ALA A 684 19.70 21.73 9.05
C ALA A 684 21.16 21.29 9.24
N PHE A 685 21.71 20.52 8.31
CA PHE A 685 23.05 19.93 8.41
C PHE A 685 23.86 20.36 7.19
N MET A 686 25.00 21.02 7.42
CA MET A 686 25.81 21.62 6.37
C MET A 686 27.22 21.04 6.34
N GLN A 687 27.77 20.85 5.14
CA GLN A 687 29.17 20.50 4.89
C GLN A 687 29.99 21.77 4.55
N SER A 688 31.30 21.76 4.84
CA SER A 688 32.17 22.88 4.45
C SER A 688 32.41 22.92 2.92
N LEU A 689 32.51 21.74 2.30
CA LEU A 689 32.67 21.57 0.86
C LEU A 689 31.35 21.78 0.11
N VAL A 690 31.32 22.85 -0.69
CA VAL A 690 30.23 23.17 -1.61
C VAL A 690 30.65 22.73 -3.00
N LEU A 691 29.88 21.80 -3.59
CA LEU A 691 30.27 21.09 -4.82
C LEU A 691 29.48 21.58 -6.05
N TYR A 692 30.09 21.44 -7.23
CA TYR A 692 29.47 21.68 -8.53
C TYR A 692 30.02 20.69 -9.58
N ALA A 693 29.37 20.59 -10.75
CA ALA A 693 29.69 19.60 -11.78
C ALA A 693 30.11 20.23 -13.12
N PRO A 694 31.31 20.83 -13.22
CA PRO A 694 31.79 21.39 -14.48
C PRO A 694 32.22 20.31 -15.49
N VAL A 695 32.22 20.69 -16.76
CA VAL A 695 32.84 19.96 -17.87
C VAL A 695 34.23 20.53 -18.10
N VAL A 696 35.25 19.69 -17.94
CA VAL A 696 36.66 20.04 -18.15
C VAL A 696 37.22 19.06 -19.18
N ASP A 697 37.82 19.58 -20.26
CA ASP A 697 38.35 18.79 -21.37
C ASP A 697 37.34 17.78 -21.96
N GLY A 698 36.06 18.19 -22.03
CA GLY A 698 34.97 17.36 -22.55
C GLY A 698 34.48 16.27 -21.59
N LYS A 699 34.97 16.21 -20.35
CA LYS A 699 34.52 15.28 -19.32
C LYS A 699 33.83 16.01 -18.18
N GLN A 700 32.63 15.57 -17.84
CA GLN A 700 31.92 16.02 -16.64
C GLN A 700 32.57 15.43 -15.39
N ILE A 701 32.91 16.28 -14.43
CA ILE A 701 33.55 15.91 -13.16
C ILE A 701 32.89 16.68 -12.01
N ILE A 702 33.07 16.19 -10.78
CA ILE A 702 32.71 16.95 -9.58
C ILE A 702 33.94 17.74 -9.11
N GLN A 703 33.75 19.01 -8.81
CA GLN A 703 34.79 19.88 -8.25
C GLN A 703 34.28 20.62 -7.01
N VAL A 704 35.23 20.99 -6.15
CA VAL A 704 34.98 21.89 -5.03
C VAL A 704 34.79 23.30 -5.58
N HIS A 705 33.57 23.83 -5.49
CA HIS A 705 33.28 25.22 -5.85
C HIS A 705 33.91 26.17 -4.83
N THR A 706 33.60 25.91 -3.56
CA THR A 706 34.06 26.67 -2.41
C THR A 706 34.19 25.72 -1.23
N ASP A 707 35.28 25.88 -0.48
CA ASP A 707 35.48 25.28 0.83
C ASP A 707 35.44 26.41 1.86
N ARG A 708 34.52 26.29 2.82
CA ARG A 708 34.29 27.32 3.84
C ARG A 708 35.35 27.35 4.92
N GLU A 709 36.08 26.26 5.13
CA GLU A 709 37.10 26.13 6.16
C GLU A 709 38.51 26.23 5.56
N ASN A 710 38.75 25.56 4.43
CA ASN A 710 40.04 25.54 3.76
C ASN A 710 39.96 25.93 2.28
N ARG A 711 40.13 27.22 2.00
CA ARG A 711 40.16 27.78 0.63
C ARG A 711 41.18 27.12 -0.30
N GLY A 712 42.17 26.39 0.22
CA GLY A 712 43.14 25.63 -0.59
C GLY A 712 42.54 24.47 -1.38
N HIS A 713 41.33 24.01 -1.04
CA HIS A 713 40.64 22.96 -1.77
C HIS A 713 39.80 23.47 -2.96
N GLU A 714 39.65 24.78 -3.14
CA GLU A 714 38.86 25.34 -4.23
C GLU A 714 39.42 24.94 -5.60
N GLY A 715 38.54 24.43 -6.47
CA GLY A 715 38.92 23.93 -7.80
C GLY A 715 39.53 22.53 -7.82
N CYS A 716 39.75 21.89 -6.67
CA CYS A 716 40.15 20.47 -6.64
C CYS A 716 39.04 19.59 -7.21
N ARG A 717 39.42 18.54 -7.95
CA ARG A 717 38.49 17.52 -8.44
C ARG A 717 38.15 16.56 -7.31
N VAL A 718 36.87 16.37 -7.03
CA VAL A 718 36.41 15.29 -6.16
C VAL A 718 36.42 14.01 -6.98
N GLN A 719 37.30 13.08 -6.64
CA GLN A 719 37.43 11.80 -7.32
C GLN A 719 36.48 10.77 -6.71
N LEU A 720 36.51 10.60 -5.39
CA LEU A 720 35.64 9.69 -4.67
C LEU A 720 34.85 10.40 -3.57
N ILE A 721 33.62 9.95 -3.36
CA ILE A 721 32.78 10.26 -2.20
C ILE A 721 32.42 8.92 -1.57
N ASP A 722 32.80 8.72 -0.31
CA ASP A 722 32.59 7.47 0.43
C ASP A 722 33.09 6.21 -0.31
N GLY A 723 34.18 6.36 -1.06
CA GLY A 723 34.80 5.28 -1.84
C GLY A 723 34.15 5.01 -3.21
N GLU A 724 33.12 5.75 -3.60
CA GLU A 724 32.46 5.68 -4.90
C GLU A 724 32.84 6.87 -5.79
N ASP A 725 32.86 6.71 -7.12
CA ASP A 725 33.05 7.81 -8.07
C ASP A 725 32.09 8.97 -7.77
N ALA A 726 32.63 10.19 -7.64
CA ALA A 726 31.90 11.33 -7.09
C ALA A 726 30.65 11.71 -7.90
N LEU A 727 30.72 11.66 -9.23
CA LEU A 727 29.57 11.97 -10.09
C LEU A 727 28.50 10.89 -9.96
N THR A 728 28.90 9.61 -9.97
CA THR A 728 28.01 8.47 -9.75
C THR A 728 27.30 8.56 -8.41
N HIS A 729 28.04 8.86 -7.34
CA HIS A 729 27.52 8.98 -5.98
C HIS A 729 26.47 10.10 -5.87
N ILE A 730 26.80 11.30 -6.37
CA ILE A 730 25.88 12.46 -6.30
C ILE A 730 24.62 12.22 -7.14
N THR A 731 24.74 11.63 -8.34
CA THR A 731 23.57 11.32 -9.18
C THR A 731 22.65 10.30 -8.51
N LYS A 732 23.20 9.21 -7.96
CA LYS A 732 22.42 8.22 -7.18
C LYS A 732 21.72 8.87 -5.98
N TRP A 733 22.44 9.73 -5.27
CA TRP A 733 21.88 10.44 -4.13
C TRP A 733 20.75 11.39 -4.56
N ALA A 734 20.93 12.13 -5.67
CA ALA A 734 19.93 13.03 -6.22
C ALA A 734 18.65 12.29 -6.64
N ASP A 735 18.78 11.12 -7.25
CA ASP A 735 17.65 10.30 -7.68
C ASP A 735 16.83 9.79 -6.49
N ALA A 736 17.49 9.40 -5.40
CA ALA A 736 16.81 8.94 -4.20
C ALA A 736 16.18 10.10 -3.39
N ASN A 737 16.88 11.22 -3.23
CA ASN A 737 16.54 12.22 -2.20
C ASN A 737 15.96 13.53 -2.74
N SER A 738 16.29 13.92 -3.99
CA SER A 738 15.77 15.18 -4.53
C SER A 738 14.36 14.99 -5.07
N ILE A 739 13.44 15.87 -4.65
CA ILE A 739 12.03 15.88 -5.05
C ILE A 739 11.73 16.94 -6.12
N PHE A 740 12.74 17.74 -6.50
CA PHE A 740 12.57 18.98 -7.26
C PHE A 740 12.65 18.82 -8.79
N SER A 741 12.43 17.61 -9.32
CA SER A 741 12.18 17.35 -10.75
C SER A 741 12.00 15.85 -11.01
N LYS A 742 11.32 15.51 -12.12
CA LYS A 742 11.39 14.17 -12.75
C LYS A 742 12.60 14.03 -13.69
N ASP A 743 13.29 15.12 -13.99
CA ASP A 743 14.51 15.15 -14.82
C ASP A 743 15.77 14.86 -13.98
N PRO A 744 16.56 13.82 -14.32
CA PRO A 744 17.82 13.51 -13.64
C PRO A 744 18.86 14.64 -13.72
N GLY A 745 18.96 15.35 -14.84
CA GLY A 745 19.85 16.51 -14.99
C GLY A 745 19.41 17.69 -14.13
N ALA A 746 18.11 17.98 -14.04
CA ALA A 746 17.61 19.02 -13.15
C ALA A 746 17.78 18.65 -11.67
N ARG A 747 17.62 17.37 -11.31
CA ARG A 747 17.93 16.86 -9.95
C ARG A 747 19.41 17.00 -9.63
N LEU A 748 20.31 16.62 -10.55
CA LEU A 748 21.75 16.84 -10.39
C LEU A 748 22.06 18.32 -10.16
N ASN A 749 21.46 19.20 -10.94
CA ASN A 749 21.58 20.62 -10.72
C ASN A 749 21.09 20.99 -9.32
N ASN A 750 19.88 20.60 -8.88
CA ASN A 750 19.32 20.94 -7.55
C ASN A 750 20.22 20.57 -6.38
N VAL A 751 20.85 19.41 -6.42
CA VAL A 751 21.69 18.93 -5.30
C VAL A 751 23.07 19.59 -5.26
N LEU A 752 23.46 20.27 -6.33
CA LEU A 752 24.73 20.99 -6.46
C LEU A 752 24.58 22.50 -6.28
N ALA A 753 25.71 23.19 -6.16
CA ALA A 753 25.76 24.63 -5.95
C ALA A 753 25.17 25.42 -7.13
N THR A 754 24.59 26.59 -6.82
CA THR A 754 24.08 27.54 -7.82
C THR A 754 24.28 28.98 -7.35
N LEU A 755 24.08 29.93 -8.25
CA LEU A 755 24.06 31.36 -7.95
C LEU A 755 22.61 31.84 -7.76
N LYS A 756 22.33 32.44 -6.61
CA LYS A 756 21.05 33.08 -6.28
C LYS A 756 21.22 34.59 -6.23
N TYR A 757 20.33 35.33 -6.88
CA TYR A 757 20.32 36.79 -6.79
C TYR A 757 19.87 37.26 -5.39
N SER A 758 20.62 38.17 -4.78
CA SER A 758 20.29 38.81 -3.50
C SER A 758 19.81 40.24 -3.76
N THR A 759 18.54 40.51 -3.47
CA THR A 759 17.95 41.86 -3.60
C THR A 759 18.61 42.88 -2.65
N LYS A 760 19.09 42.42 -1.49
CA LYS A 760 19.78 43.23 -0.49
C LYS A 760 21.12 43.76 -0.97
N THR A 761 21.96 42.89 -1.53
CA THR A 761 23.30 43.28 -2.04
C THR A 761 23.30 43.61 -3.52
N LYS A 762 22.17 43.40 -4.22
CA LYS A 762 22.01 43.57 -5.67
C LYS A 762 23.06 42.79 -6.47
N SER A 763 23.38 41.58 -6.00
CA SER A 763 24.42 40.73 -6.57
C SER A 763 24.07 39.25 -6.47
N PHE A 764 24.69 38.44 -7.32
CA PHE A 764 24.58 36.98 -7.26
C PHE A 764 25.46 36.41 -6.16
N LYS A 765 24.92 35.48 -5.37
CA LYS A 765 25.62 34.80 -4.28
C LYS A 765 25.56 33.30 -4.46
N LEU A 766 26.64 32.62 -4.09
CA LEU A 766 26.69 31.18 -4.04
C LEU A 766 25.68 30.64 -3.01
N LYS A 767 24.86 29.69 -3.46
CA LYS A 767 23.96 28.89 -2.64
C LYS A 767 24.42 27.43 -2.73
N ALA A 768 24.58 26.80 -1.57
CA ALA A 768 24.84 25.36 -1.49
C ALA A 768 23.63 24.57 -2.01
N GLY A 769 23.90 23.44 -2.70
CA GLY A 769 22.86 22.49 -3.10
C GLY A 769 22.49 21.53 -1.97
N GLU A 770 21.45 20.73 -2.21
CA GLU A 770 20.87 19.79 -1.23
C GLU A 770 21.86 18.72 -0.75
N PHE A 771 22.88 18.41 -1.57
CA PHE A 771 23.91 17.45 -1.16
C PHE A 771 24.79 18.01 -0.03
N SER A 772 25.16 19.29 -0.11
CA SER A 772 26.02 19.97 0.89
C SER A 772 25.20 20.60 2.04
N LEU A 773 23.89 20.73 1.90
CA LEU A 773 22.97 21.28 2.92
C LEU A 773 21.70 20.44 3.00
N ARG A 774 21.57 19.61 4.04
CA ARG A 774 20.44 18.70 4.26
C ARG A 774 19.49 19.23 5.33
N THR A 775 18.19 19.07 5.14
CA THR A 775 17.17 19.43 6.14
C THR A 775 16.70 18.25 6.99
N MET A 776 16.97 17.02 6.52
CA MET A 776 16.75 15.77 7.26
C MET A 776 18.06 15.33 7.91
N LEU A 777 17.98 14.64 9.05
CA LEU A 777 19.14 14.07 9.72
C LEU A 777 19.88 13.10 8.76
N PRO A 778 21.17 13.35 8.45
CA PRO A 778 21.97 12.44 7.63
C PRO A 778 22.16 11.07 8.34
N ASP A 779 22.26 9.98 7.58
CA ASP A 779 22.44 8.63 8.15
C ASP A 779 23.74 8.44 8.94
N LYS A 780 24.75 9.25 8.65
CA LYS A 780 26.04 9.28 9.34
C LYS A 780 26.53 10.70 9.54
N GLY A 781 27.35 10.91 10.57
CA GLY A 781 27.83 12.22 11.00
C GLY A 781 28.90 12.87 10.13
N TYR A 782 29.37 12.21 9.07
CA TYR A 782 30.42 12.72 8.19
C TYR A 782 30.33 12.15 6.77
N ILE A 783 31.03 12.77 5.82
CA ILE A 783 31.30 12.26 4.46
C ILE A 783 32.81 12.20 4.25
N ASP A 784 33.29 11.14 3.60
CA ASP A 784 34.69 11.01 3.19
C ASP A 784 34.86 11.43 1.72
N PHE A 785 35.81 12.32 1.44
CA PHE A 785 36.13 12.84 0.12
C PHE A 785 37.59 12.53 -0.25
N GLU A 786 37.81 12.05 -1.47
CA GLU A 786 39.14 11.97 -2.10
C GLU A 786 39.26 13.08 -3.15
N LEU A 787 40.13 14.06 -2.89
CA LEU A 787 40.34 15.25 -3.71
C LEU A 787 41.65 15.13 -4.51
N VAL A 788 41.60 15.43 -5.80
CA VAL A 788 42.77 15.63 -6.66
C VAL A 788 42.99 17.12 -6.83
N CYS A 789 43.96 17.65 -6.08
CA CYS A 789 44.37 19.05 -6.10
C CYS A 789 45.67 19.24 -6.90
N PRO A 790 46.00 20.48 -7.33
CA PRO A 790 47.31 20.76 -7.93
C PRO A 790 48.51 20.39 -7.03
N SER A 791 48.30 20.39 -5.70
CA SER A 791 49.27 19.97 -4.69
C SER A 791 49.40 18.45 -4.52
N GLY A 792 48.53 17.65 -5.14
CA GLY A 792 48.49 16.19 -5.01
C GLY A 792 47.12 15.66 -4.57
N LEU A 793 47.08 14.37 -4.23
CA LEU A 793 45.90 13.69 -3.69
C LEU A 793 45.72 14.06 -2.21
N VAL A 794 44.51 14.45 -1.82
CA VAL A 794 44.14 14.85 -0.46
C VAL A 794 42.89 14.08 -0.05
N ASN A 795 42.91 13.43 1.12
CA ASN A 795 41.72 12.81 1.70
C ASN A 795 41.15 13.72 2.78
N VAL A 796 39.86 14.02 2.70
CA VAL A 796 39.16 14.93 3.61
C VAL A 796 37.96 14.21 4.21
N ARG A 797 37.85 14.23 5.54
CA ARG A 797 36.66 13.75 6.25
C ARG A 797 35.89 14.95 6.78
N GLU A 798 34.72 15.17 6.22
CA GLU A 798 33.89 16.34 6.50
C GLU A 798 32.73 15.99 7.42
N ALA A 799 32.72 16.55 8.64
CA ALA A 799 31.63 16.38 9.58
C ALA A 799 30.41 17.23 9.19
N TRP A 800 29.20 16.75 9.49
CA TRP A 800 28.01 17.58 9.39
C TRP A 800 27.99 18.61 10.51
N VAL A 801 27.79 19.87 10.14
CA VAL A 801 27.58 20.97 11.07
C VAL A 801 26.08 21.26 11.18
N PRO A 802 25.42 20.95 12.30
CA PRO A 802 24.05 21.34 12.54
C PRO A 802 23.89 22.86 12.65
N LEU A 803 22.81 23.36 12.09
CA LEU A 803 22.42 24.76 12.08
C LEU A 803 20.99 24.86 12.55
N LEU A 804 20.72 25.76 13.48
CA LEU A 804 19.35 25.99 13.93
C LEU A 804 18.51 26.54 12.76
N ASN A 805 17.45 25.82 12.42
CA ASN A 805 16.56 26.10 11.29
C ASN A 805 15.16 26.56 11.75
N GLY A 806 14.72 26.11 12.93
CA GLY A 806 13.43 26.49 13.53
C GLY A 806 13.55 27.45 14.73
N PRO A 807 12.44 28.08 15.16
CA PRO A 807 12.42 28.98 16.31
C PRO A 807 12.38 28.26 17.67
N TYR A 808 12.49 26.92 17.69
CA TYR A 808 12.22 26.12 18.88
C TYR A 808 13.51 25.78 19.63
N THR A 809 13.84 26.59 20.63
CA THR A 809 15.00 26.37 21.51
C THR A 809 14.62 26.13 22.98
N GLU A 810 13.33 26.22 23.30
CA GLU A 810 12.83 26.17 24.68
C GLU A 810 12.60 24.72 25.15
N PHE A 811 13.67 23.98 25.37
CA PHE A 811 13.62 22.66 26.02
C PHE A 811 14.91 22.42 26.81
N ASN A 812 14.81 21.65 27.89
CA ASN A 812 15.95 21.24 28.72
C ASN A 812 15.88 19.77 29.13
N SER A 813 14.97 19.03 28.50
CA SER A 813 14.79 17.59 28.67
C SER A 813 14.08 16.98 27.47
N LEU A 814 14.14 15.65 27.33
CA LEU A 814 13.35 14.91 26.34
C LEU A 814 11.84 15.23 26.46
N GLN A 815 11.33 15.32 27.69
CA GLN A 815 9.92 15.63 27.93
C GLN A 815 9.55 17.03 27.44
N THR A 816 10.35 18.04 27.78
CA THR A 816 10.11 19.42 27.33
C THR A 816 10.36 19.59 25.84
N PHE A 817 11.25 18.80 25.23
CA PHE A 817 11.41 18.72 23.78
C PHE A 817 10.12 18.22 23.11
N VAL A 818 9.56 17.10 23.58
CA VAL A 818 8.29 16.58 23.05
C VAL A 818 7.15 17.58 23.24
N GLN A 819 7.04 18.21 24.41
CA GLN A 819 5.95 19.15 24.70
C GLN A 819 6.07 20.48 23.95
N ASN A 820 7.24 21.11 23.99
CA ASN A 820 7.41 22.48 23.50
C ASN A 820 7.78 22.51 22.01
N VAL A 821 8.49 21.50 21.51
CA VAL A 821 8.96 21.43 20.12
C VAL A 821 8.06 20.55 19.27
N CYS A 822 7.66 19.36 19.75
CA CYS A 822 6.93 18.38 18.93
C CYS A 822 5.41 18.58 18.95
N GLN A 823 4.79 18.59 20.13
CA GLN A 823 3.33 18.54 20.28
C GLN A 823 2.65 19.80 19.72
N ALA A 824 1.62 19.60 18.92
CA ALA A 824 0.72 20.69 18.56
C ALA A 824 -0.08 21.11 19.80
N SER A 825 -0.33 22.42 19.97
CA SER A 825 -1.27 22.88 20.99
C SER A 825 -2.63 22.22 20.75
N PRO A 826 -3.37 21.79 21.79
CA PRO A 826 -4.74 21.33 21.62
C PRO A 826 -5.51 22.41 20.86
N PRO A 827 -6.36 22.07 19.86
CA PRO A 827 -7.21 23.06 19.25
C PRO A 827 -8.07 23.66 20.36
N SER A 828 -7.76 24.89 20.78
CA SER A 828 -8.66 25.67 21.60
C SER A 828 -9.98 25.69 20.87
N ALA A 829 -11.05 25.26 21.54
CA ALA A 829 -12.41 25.20 21.03
C ALA A 829 -12.68 26.26 19.94
N PHE A 830 -12.67 25.84 18.68
CA PHE A 830 -13.33 26.57 17.59
C PHE A 830 -14.83 26.23 17.55
N LEU A 831 -15.39 25.82 18.69
CA LEU A 831 -16.80 25.74 18.95
C LEU A 831 -17.09 26.57 20.22
N GLY A 832 -17.58 27.80 20.02
CA GLY A 832 -18.27 28.53 21.08
C GLY A 832 -17.82 29.97 21.32
N GLU A 833 -17.96 30.85 20.34
CA GLU A 833 -18.75 32.08 20.53
C GLU A 833 -19.22 32.54 19.16
N SER A 834 -20.51 32.87 19.07
CA SER A 834 -21.14 33.46 17.90
C SER A 834 -20.49 34.82 17.59
N SER A 835 -19.35 34.81 16.91
CA SER A 835 -18.92 35.94 16.11
C SER A 835 -19.23 35.58 14.67
N PRO A 836 -20.14 36.28 13.98
CA PRO A 836 -20.29 36.10 12.55
C PRO A 836 -18.90 36.35 11.97
N LEU A 837 -18.34 35.34 11.29
CA LEU A 837 -17.11 35.48 10.52
C LEU A 837 -17.29 36.73 9.66
N ARG A 838 -16.65 37.83 10.08
CA ARG A 838 -16.72 39.09 9.35
C ARG A 838 -16.24 38.80 7.93
N GLU A 839 -16.85 39.45 6.95
CA GLU A 839 -16.45 39.52 5.52
C GLU A 839 -14.93 39.69 5.28
N HIS A 840 -14.15 40.03 6.30
CA HIS A 840 -12.69 40.17 6.27
C HIS A 840 -11.86 38.90 6.56
N THR A 841 -12.44 37.77 6.99
CA THR A 841 -11.67 36.53 7.23
C THR A 841 -11.46 35.71 5.95
N LEU A 842 -12.39 35.80 4.99
CA LEU A 842 -12.30 35.17 3.67
C LEU A 842 -11.19 35.77 2.76
N PRO A 843 -11.02 37.10 2.69
CA PRO A 843 -9.86 37.71 2.05
C PRO A 843 -8.53 37.30 2.71
N LYS A 844 -8.52 37.10 4.04
CA LYS A 844 -7.35 36.58 4.74
C LYS A 844 -7.07 35.11 4.45
N LEU A 845 -8.08 34.27 4.24
CA LEU A 845 -7.92 32.89 3.73
C LEU A 845 -7.37 32.88 2.29
N ARG A 846 -7.78 33.83 1.44
CA ARG A 846 -7.17 34.06 0.11
C ARG A 846 -5.73 34.57 0.18
N GLU A 847 -5.41 35.42 1.16
CA GLU A 847 -4.03 35.81 1.49
C GLU A 847 -3.25 34.67 2.18
N HIS A 848 -3.91 33.72 2.84
CA HIS A 848 -3.35 32.56 3.55
C HIS A 848 -3.32 31.28 2.70
N LEU A 849 -3.56 31.34 1.38
CA LEU A 849 -3.00 30.38 0.38
C LEU A 849 -1.44 30.45 0.33
N TYR A 850 -0.84 30.92 1.42
CA TYR A 850 0.51 31.39 1.57
C TYR A 850 0.96 31.08 2.99
N ILE A 851 1.48 29.86 3.18
CA ILE A 851 2.39 29.57 4.28
C ILE A 851 3.81 29.45 3.70
N PRO A 852 4.73 30.39 4.01
CA PRO A 852 6.11 30.34 3.55
C PRO A 852 6.82 29.17 4.23
N GLN A 853 7.16 28.15 3.44
CA GLN A 853 8.46 27.51 3.61
C GLN A 853 9.17 27.67 2.28
N VAL A 854 9.80 28.84 2.13
CA VAL A 854 11.08 28.83 1.44
C VAL A 854 11.96 27.92 2.30
N MET A 855 12.71 26.99 1.71
CA MET A 855 14.04 26.69 2.26
C MET A 855 14.86 27.98 2.13
N GLU A 856 14.49 28.99 2.90
CA GLU A 856 15.31 30.16 3.12
C GLU A 856 16.39 29.63 4.04
N ASN A 857 17.62 29.68 3.54
CA ASN A 857 18.75 29.38 4.36
C ASN A 857 18.68 30.28 5.62
N PRO A 858 18.62 29.74 6.84
CA PRO A 858 18.55 30.54 8.07
C PRO A 858 19.73 31.53 8.22
N TYR A 859 20.78 31.39 7.39
CA TYR A 859 21.89 32.32 7.24
C TYR A 859 21.54 33.76 6.82
N GLU A 860 20.34 34.07 6.33
CA GLU A 860 19.97 35.49 6.07
C GLU A 860 19.35 36.20 7.29
N LYS A 861 18.87 35.47 8.31
CA LYS A 861 18.35 36.07 9.55
C LYS A 861 19.36 36.15 10.69
N THR A 862 20.45 35.39 10.64
CA THR A 862 21.47 35.36 11.71
C THR A 862 22.85 35.67 11.18
N ASN A 863 23.11 36.96 10.98
CA ASN A 863 24.47 37.48 11.08
C ASN A 863 24.43 38.84 11.78
N PRO A 864 24.29 38.89 13.12
CA PRO A 864 25.08 39.87 13.85
C PRO A 864 26.53 39.42 13.71
N VAL A 865 27.31 40.20 12.99
CA VAL A 865 28.77 40.31 13.08
C VAL A 865 29.31 39.59 14.32
N VAL A 866 29.84 38.37 14.16
CA VAL A 866 30.81 37.86 15.12
C VAL A 866 32.07 38.66 14.83
N ASN A 867 32.30 39.67 15.67
CA ASN A 867 33.58 40.32 15.80
C ASN A 867 34.61 39.23 16.13
N ASP A 868 35.48 38.90 15.18
CA ASP A 868 36.77 38.31 15.52
C ASP A 868 37.74 39.47 15.84
N PRO A 869 38.18 39.63 17.10
CA PRO A 869 39.22 40.56 17.44
C PRO A 869 40.56 39.93 17.01
N THR A 870 41.11 40.44 15.90
CA THR A 870 42.50 40.29 15.40
C THR A 870 42.63 39.66 14.01
N SER A 871 42.18 40.39 12.98
CA SER A 871 42.78 40.25 11.65
C SER A 871 42.54 41.51 10.81
N SER A 872 43.47 42.44 10.93
CA SER A 872 43.62 43.57 10.02
C SER A 872 44.16 43.06 8.67
N THR A 873 43.36 43.11 7.59
CA THR A 873 43.72 43.42 6.17
C THR A 873 42.73 42.82 5.15
N PRO A 874 42.60 43.42 3.95
CA PRO A 874 41.41 44.13 3.49
C PRO A 874 40.36 43.24 2.80
N SER A 875 39.10 43.66 2.89
CA SER A 875 38.01 43.19 2.03
C SER A 875 38.34 43.49 0.56
N VAL A 876 38.88 42.52 -0.15
CA VAL A 876 38.85 42.51 -1.61
C VAL A 876 37.49 41.95 -2.00
N GLU A 877 36.46 42.80 -2.01
CA GLU A 877 35.30 42.54 -2.85
C GLU A 877 35.77 42.72 -4.29
N PRO A 878 35.77 41.68 -5.14
CA PRO A 878 36.06 41.86 -6.55
C PRO A 878 34.94 42.69 -7.15
N THR A 879 35.33 43.89 -7.53
CA THR A 879 34.59 44.77 -8.43
C THR A 879 34.36 44.03 -9.74
N ILE A 880 33.14 44.18 -10.28
CA ILE A 880 32.64 43.67 -11.58
C ILE A 880 33.77 43.42 -12.58
N VAL A 881 33.99 42.16 -12.96
CA VAL A 881 34.86 41.80 -14.09
C VAL A 881 34.00 41.17 -15.17
N SER A 882 33.66 41.99 -16.16
CA SER A 882 32.92 41.72 -17.41
C SER A 882 31.49 41.16 -17.25
N ALA A 883 30.43 41.78 -17.76
CA ALA A 883 30.29 43.05 -18.46
C ALA A 883 28.77 43.22 -18.63
N ALA A 884 28.05 43.60 -17.58
CA ALA A 884 26.62 43.87 -17.70
C ALA A 884 26.22 45.07 -16.85
N THR A 885 25.63 46.07 -17.50
CA THR A 885 25.17 47.27 -16.82
C THR A 885 23.71 47.11 -16.40
N LEU A 886 23.42 47.34 -15.12
CA LEU A 886 22.04 47.40 -14.61
C LEU A 886 21.25 48.51 -15.34
N VAL A 887 20.06 48.19 -15.84
CA VAL A 887 19.20 49.14 -16.56
C VAL A 887 17.89 49.34 -15.80
N GLY A 888 17.58 50.61 -15.51
CA GLY A 888 16.39 51.00 -14.79
C GLY A 888 16.45 50.68 -13.30
N THR A 889 15.29 50.63 -12.64
CA THR A 889 15.18 50.34 -11.20
C THR A 889 14.84 48.86 -11.01
N PRO A 890 15.62 48.09 -10.22
CA PRO A 890 15.27 46.70 -9.90
C PRO A 890 13.85 46.59 -9.34
N GLY A 891 13.08 45.61 -9.82
CA GLY A 891 11.82 45.19 -9.23
C GLY A 891 12.03 44.33 -7.97
N GLU A 892 10.92 43.92 -7.35
CA GLU A 892 10.93 42.98 -6.23
C GLU A 892 11.29 41.56 -6.69
N ALA A 893 10.89 41.20 -7.91
CA ALA A 893 11.00 39.84 -8.45
C ALA A 893 11.93 39.73 -9.66
N SER A 894 12.28 40.86 -10.28
CA SER A 894 13.01 40.91 -11.54
C SER A 894 14.01 42.04 -11.64
N VAL A 895 15.05 41.81 -12.43
CA VAL A 895 16.14 42.77 -12.67
C VAL A 895 16.56 42.72 -14.13
N VAL A 896 16.91 43.88 -14.69
CA VAL A 896 17.23 44.01 -16.11
C VAL A 896 18.66 44.50 -16.31
N PHE A 897 19.39 43.84 -17.21
CA PHE A 897 20.78 44.12 -17.54
C PHE A 897 20.95 44.35 -19.05
N GLN A 898 21.96 45.12 -19.44
CA GLN A 898 22.49 45.19 -20.80
C GLN A 898 23.89 44.59 -20.82
N LEU A 899 24.17 43.66 -21.74
CA LEU A 899 25.50 43.05 -21.87
C LEU A 899 26.47 44.05 -22.52
N GLU A 900 27.67 44.24 -21.97
CA GLU A 900 28.66 45.18 -22.50
C GLU A 900 29.42 44.58 -23.69
N GLY A 901 29.69 43.26 -23.70
CA GLY A 901 30.29 42.58 -24.86
C GLY A 901 29.36 42.41 -26.07
N ARG A 902 28.04 42.50 -25.84
CA ARG A 902 26.97 42.42 -26.84
C ARG A 902 25.89 43.48 -26.54
N PRO A 903 26.14 44.77 -26.79
CA PRO A 903 25.24 45.86 -26.40
C PRO A 903 23.88 45.82 -27.07
N ASP A 904 23.71 45.02 -28.12
CA ASP A 904 22.44 44.72 -28.79
C ASP A 904 21.57 43.70 -28.01
N VAL A 905 22.11 43.10 -26.94
CA VAL A 905 21.46 42.06 -26.12
C VAL A 905 21.22 42.55 -24.69
N GLY A 906 19.98 42.39 -24.23
CA GLY A 906 19.57 42.62 -22.84
C GLY A 906 19.24 41.31 -22.13
N VAL A 907 19.24 41.34 -20.80
CA VAL A 907 18.83 40.20 -19.96
C VAL A 907 17.76 40.65 -18.98
N LEU A 908 16.61 40.00 -19.01
CA LEU A 908 15.60 40.05 -17.94
C LEU A 908 15.83 38.84 -17.03
N HIS A 909 16.40 39.06 -15.86
CA HIS A 909 16.53 38.03 -14.84
C HIS A 909 15.32 38.05 -13.92
N VAL A 910 14.53 36.98 -13.92
CA VAL A 910 13.38 36.81 -13.01
C VAL A 910 13.81 35.82 -11.93
N HIS A 911 14.24 36.32 -10.78
CA HIS A 911 14.82 35.51 -9.71
C HIS A 911 13.78 34.85 -8.79
N THR A 912 12.52 35.27 -8.87
CA THR A 912 11.38 34.67 -8.16
C THR A 912 10.09 35.00 -8.91
N HIS A 913 9.04 34.19 -8.79
CA HIS A 913 7.70 34.61 -9.21
C HIS A 913 6.86 35.16 -8.04
N ARG A 914 7.51 35.53 -6.93
CA ARG A 914 6.86 36.12 -5.74
C ARG A 914 7.12 37.62 -5.68
N THR A 915 6.08 38.38 -5.41
CA THR A 915 6.13 39.81 -5.09
C THR A 915 5.58 40.00 -3.68
N GLU A 916 6.28 40.74 -2.82
CA GLU A 916 5.77 41.01 -1.46
C GLU A 916 4.63 42.07 -1.50
N GLY A 917 4.48 42.78 -2.62
CA GLY A 917 3.46 43.80 -2.84
C GLY A 917 2.52 43.59 -4.04
N ASP A 918 2.14 44.71 -4.66
CA ASP A 918 1.18 44.83 -5.76
C ASP A 918 1.81 44.33 -7.08
N LEU A 919 1.34 43.19 -7.59
CA LEU A 919 1.76 42.58 -8.85
C LEU A 919 1.76 43.58 -10.03
N THR A 920 0.83 44.54 -10.03
CA THR A 920 0.74 45.58 -11.05
C THR A 920 2.01 46.43 -11.10
N LYS A 921 2.57 46.76 -9.92
CA LYS A 921 3.80 47.56 -9.78
C LYS A 921 5.03 46.81 -10.28
N GLU A 922 5.13 45.52 -9.98
CA GLU A 922 6.23 44.70 -10.50
C GLU A 922 6.19 44.65 -12.03
N LEU A 923 5.00 44.41 -12.60
CA LEU A 923 4.82 44.39 -14.05
C LEU A 923 5.08 45.75 -14.70
N ASP A 924 4.66 46.85 -14.05
CA ASP A 924 4.97 48.21 -14.50
C ASP A 924 6.48 48.48 -14.50
N SER A 925 7.19 48.00 -13.48
CA SER A 925 8.65 48.08 -13.39
C SER A 925 9.30 47.31 -14.53
N ILE A 926 8.89 46.06 -14.78
CA ILE A 926 9.39 45.25 -15.90
C ILE A 926 9.14 45.98 -17.23
N ALA A 927 7.91 46.44 -17.46
CA ALA A 927 7.53 47.16 -18.67
C ALA A 927 8.41 48.41 -18.91
N ALA A 928 8.59 49.25 -17.89
CA ALA A 928 9.43 50.44 -17.98
C ALA A 928 10.90 50.12 -18.25
N ASN A 929 11.45 49.10 -17.57
CA ASN A 929 12.84 48.68 -17.75
C ASN A 929 13.08 48.06 -19.14
N LEU A 930 12.11 47.34 -19.71
CA LEU A 930 12.17 46.82 -21.07
C LEU A 930 12.15 47.95 -22.12
N VAL A 931 11.29 48.96 -21.94
CA VAL A 931 11.30 50.15 -22.82
C VAL A 931 12.66 50.85 -22.75
N ALA A 932 13.23 51.02 -21.55
CA ALA A 932 14.54 51.62 -21.37
C ALA A 932 15.67 50.85 -22.06
N LEU A 933 15.62 49.51 -22.10
CA LEU A 933 16.58 48.71 -22.89
C LEU A 933 16.45 48.99 -24.39
N SER A 934 15.22 49.03 -24.91
CA SER A 934 14.97 49.31 -26.32
C SER A 934 15.48 50.70 -26.74
N GLU A 935 15.26 51.71 -25.89
CA GLU A 935 15.79 53.07 -26.10
C GLU A 935 17.33 53.12 -26.09
N LYS A 936 17.99 52.20 -25.38
CA LYS A 936 19.45 52.02 -25.40
C LYS A 936 19.98 51.22 -26.61
N GLY A 937 19.12 50.88 -27.57
CA GLY A 937 19.51 50.19 -28.80
C GLY A 937 19.54 48.67 -28.70
N VAL A 938 19.09 48.08 -27.59
CA VAL A 938 18.96 46.62 -27.44
C VAL A 938 17.87 46.12 -28.39
N ARG A 939 18.14 45.03 -29.10
CA ARG A 939 17.23 44.40 -30.08
C ARG A 939 16.85 42.97 -29.71
N ASN A 940 17.67 42.31 -28.90
CA ASN A 940 17.51 40.91 -28.50
C ASN A 940 17.46 40.81 -26.98
N ILE A 941 16.67 39.87 -26.44
CA ILE A 941 16.53 39.70 -24.99
C ILE A 941 16.64 38.24 -24.55
N ILE A 942 17.42 38.01 -23.50
CA ILE A 942 17.47 36.74 -22.76
C ILE A 942 16.55 36.87 -21.55
N ILE A 943 15.62 35.94 -21.37
CA ILE A 943 14.83 35.78 -20.16
C ILE A 943 15.50 34.70 -19.32
N ASP A 944 16.19 35.09 -18.25
CA ASP A 944 16.90 34.18 -17.34
C ASP A 944 16.02 33.80 -16.15
N LEU A 945 15.61 32.53 -16.12
CA LEU A 945 14.79 31.90 -15.09
C LEU A 945 15.58 30.96 -14.16
N GLN A 946 16.91 30.92 -14.25
CA GLN A 946 17.75 30.02 -13.45
C GLN A 946 17.54 30.21 -11.94
N GLY A 947 17.42 29.11 -11.21
CA GLY A 947 17.26 29.09 -9.75
C GLY A 947 15.89 29.55 -9.23
N ASN A 948 14.90 29.72 -10.10
CA ASN A 948 13.56 30.21 -9.73
C ASN A 948 12.57 29.06 -9.48
N TYR A 949 12.30 28.76 -8.21
CA TYR A 949 11.37 27.68 -7.82
C TYR A 949 9.87 28.02 -7.99
N GLY A 950 9.53 29.20 -8.55
CA GLY A 950 8.16 29.63 -8.80
C GLY A 950 7.63 30.67 -7.81
N GLY A 951 6.30 30.74 -7.66
CA GLY A 951 5.61 31.83 -6.98
C GLY A 951 4.16 31.99 -7.46
N PHE A 952 3.70 33.24 -7.62
CA PHE A 952 2.32 33.53 -8.02
C PHE A 952 2.06 33.16 -9.48
N VAL A 953 1.10 32.27 -9.70
CA VAL A 953 0.66 31.83 -11.05
C VAL A 953 0.20 33.03 -11.90
N ALA A 954 -0.49 33.98 -11.28
CA ALA A 954 -0.88 35.27 -11.85
C ALA A 954 0.28 36.03 -12.53
N PHE A 955 1.47 35.96 -11.94
CA PHE A 955 2.64 36.63 -12.49
C PHE A 955 3.12 35.93 -13.76
N SER A 956 3.08 34.59 -13.81
CA SER A 956 3.45 33.82 -15.00
C SER A 956 2.61 34.20 -16.22
N SER A 957 1.28 34.16 -16.10
CA SER A 957 0.37 34.50 -17.20
C SER A 957 0.56 35.93 -17.67
N THR A 958 0.78 36.87 -16.74
CA THR A 958 0.92 38.29 -17.07
C THR A 958 2.29 38.64 -17.64
N LEU A 959 3.34 37.94 -17.22
CA LEU A 959 4.68 38.07 -17.80
C LEU A 959 4.66 37.61 -19.27
N VAL A 960 3.99 36.50 -19.59
CA VAL A 960 3.83 36.06 -20.98
C VAL A 960 3.01 37.07 -21.80
N GLN A 961 1.94 37.62 -21.23
CA GLN A 961 1.14 38.68 -21.87
C GLN A 961 1.97 39.93 -22.19
N LEU A 962 2.94 40.26 -21.34
CA LEU A 962 3.83 41.41 -21.57
C LEU A 962 4.65 41.25 -22.85
N PHE A 963 5.15 40.05 -23.14
CA PHE A 963 5.96 39.76 -24.32
C PHE A 963 5.14 39.43 -25.57
N PHE A 964 3.95 38.84 -25.40
CA PHE A 964 3.06 38.43 -26.48
C PHE A 964 1.66 39.04 -26.35
N PRO A 965 1.49 40.37 -26.43
CA PRO A 965 0.20 41.02 -26.19
C PRO A 965 -0.88 40.66 -27.22
N ASP A 966 -0.53 40.26 -28.46
CA ASP A 966 -1.51 40.04 -29.55
C ASP A 966 -2.24 38.70 -29.46
N LYS A 967 -1.74 37.79 -28.62
CA LYS A 967 -2.35 36.48 -28.38
C LYS A 967 -3.60 36.64 -27.48
N ASP A 968 -4.62 35.79 -27.63
CA ASP A 968 -5.81 35.84 -26.77
C ASP A 968 -5.46 35.42 -25.32
N VAL A 969 -6.19 35.91 -24.31
CA VAL A 969 -6.02 35.49 -22.90
C VAL A 969 -6.24 33.98 -22.75
N ALA A 970 -7.19 33.39 -23.51
CA ALA A 970 -7.45 31.95 -23.50
C ALA A 970 -6.31 31.12 -24.11
N GLU A 971 -5.45 31.72 -24.95
CA GLU A 971 -4.24 31.07 -25.50
C GLU A 971 -3.02 31.18 -24.56
N LYS A 972 -3.19 31.83 -23.39
CA LYS A 972 -2.10 32.18 -22.45
C LYS A 972 -2.34 31.72 -21.01
N THR A 973 -3.37 30.93 -20.77
CA THR A 973 -3.67 30.35 -19.45
C THR A 973 -3.72 28.83 -19.55
N PHE A 974 -3.26 28.14 -18.50
CA PHE A 974 -3.37 26.69 -18.45
C PHE A 974 -4.76 26.34 -17.92
N PRO A 975 -5.52 25.48 -18.62
CA PRO A 975 -6.70 24.89 -18.02
C PRO A 975 -6.30 24.06 -16.79
N SER A 976 -7.14 24.10 -15.77
CA SER A 976 -6.98 23.33 -14.54
C SER A 976 -8.20 22.46 -14.25
N ASN A 977 -7.97 21.39 -13.50
CA ASN A 977 -8.99 20.47 -13.02
C ASN A 977 -8.81 20.23 -11.52
N LEU A 978 -9.92 20.00 -10.82
CA LEU A 978 -9.96 19.62 -9.42
C LEU A 978 -10.37 18.16 -9.30
N ARG A 979 -9.72 17.41 -8.42
CA ARG A 979 -10.17 16.07 -8.08
C ARG A 979 -11.54 16.14 -7.40
N VAL A 980 -12.58 15.52 -7.96
CA VAL A 980 -13.94 15.60 -7.38
C VAL A 980 -14.23 14.41 -6.48
N THR A 981 -13.83 14.49 -5.21
CA THR A 981 -14.13 13.49 -4.16
C THR A 981 -15.34 13.90 -3.31
N ASN A 982 -15.81 13.00 -2.44
CA ASN A 982 -16.90 13.32 -1.51
C ASN A 982 -16.49 14.40 -0.50
N SER A 983 -15.25 14.34 -0.01
CA SER A 983 -14.69 15.35 0.90
C SER A 983 -14.70 16.72 0.24
N ILE A 984 -14.18 16.83 -0.98
CA ILE A 984 -14.21 18.08 -1.75
C ILE A 984 -15.64 18.53 -2.00
N ARG A 985 -16.55 17.66 -2.48
CA ARG A 985 -17.97 18.02 -2.70
C ARG A 985 -18.67 18.52 -1.44
N ASN A 986 -18.44 17.89 -0.29
CA ASN A 986 -19.02 18.31 0.99
C ASN A 986 -18.49 19.68 1.40
N LEU A 987 -17.18 19.89 1.28
CA LEU A 987 -16.54 21.17 1.52
C LEU A 987 -17.14 22.25 0.61
N THR A 988 -17.23 21.98 -0.70
CA THR A 988 -17.79 22.93 -1.65
C THR A 988 -19.25 23.26 -1.36
N THR A 989 -20.06 22.24 -1.03
CA THR A 989 -21.49 22.41 -0.70
C THR A 989 -21.69 23.34 0.50
N GLY A 990 -20.85 23.23 1.53
CA GLY A 990 -20.90 24.11 2.70
C GLY A 990 -20.40 25.54 2.43
N LEU A 991 -19.56 25.73 1.41
CA LEU A 991 -19.02 27.02 0.99
C LEU A 991 -19.91 27.75 -0.02
N PHE A 992 -20.74 27.03 -0.79
CA PHE A 992 -21.64 27.63 -1.79
C PHE A 992 -22.64 28.60 -1.14
N GLY A 993 -22.62 29.84 -1.63
CA GLY A 993 -23.43 30.95 -1.12
C GLY A 993 -22.75 31.80 -0.05
N LYS A 994 -21.59 31.38 0.48
CA LYS A 994 -20.78 32.14 1.46
C LYS A 994 -19.49 32.72 0.87
N ALA A 995 -18.92 32.09 -0.16
CA ALA A 995 -17.67 32.53 -0.80
C ALA A 995 -17.52 32.02 -2.26
N PRO A 996 -17.97 32.77 -3.28
CA PRO A 996 -17.75 32.43 -4.68
C PRO A 996 -16.26 32.58 -5.08
N GLY A 997 -15.69 31.58 -5.77
CA GLY A 997 -14.31 31.64 -6.33
C GLY A 997 -13.20 31.04 -5.45
N GLU A 998 -13.50 30.03 -4.64
CA GLU A 998 -12.53 29.30 -3.80
C GLU A 998 -11.81 28.18 -4.58
N LEU A 999 -10.60 27.80 -4.13
CA LEU A 999 -9.77 26.78 -4.78
C LEU A 999 -10.48 25.42 -4.95
N TYR A 1000 -11.44 25.13 -4.07
CA TYR A 1000 -12.20 23.88 -4.02
C TYR A 1000 -13.61 23.98 -4.62
N ASP A 1001 -13.90 24.99 -5.45
CA ASP A 1001 -15.18 25.12 -6.15
C ASP A 1001 -15.38 24.13 -7.31
N ALA A 1002 -15.86 22.93 -7.01
CA ALA A 1002 -16.12 21.88 -8.00
C ALA A 1002 -17.12 22.27 -9.12
N SER A 1003 -17.92 23.33 -8.95
CA SER A 1003 -18.86 23.79 -10.00
C SER A 1003 -18.19 24.65 -11.08
N SER A 1004 -16.97 25.14 -10.81
CA SER A 1004 -16.25 26.06 -11.68
C SER A 1004 -15.20 25.37 -12.58
N TYR A 1005 -14.91 24.07 -12.40
CA TYR A 1005 -13.83 23.36 -13.12
C TYR A 1005 -14.31 22.29 -14.12
N TYR A 1006 -13.51 22.05 -15.16
CA TYR A 1006 -13.77 21.09 -16.25
C TYR A 1006 -13.39 19.66 -15.84
N ASN A 1007 -14.33 18.70 -15.94
CA ASN A 1007 -14.06 17.30 -15.60
C ASN A 1007 -13.50 16.52 -16.81
N TYR A 1008 -12.18 16.27 -16.79
CA TYR A 1008 -11.45 15.58 -17.88
C TYR A 1008 -11.80 14.09 -18.04
N ALA A 1009 -12.28 13.42 -16.98
CA ALA A 1009 -12.73 12.03 -17.06
C ALA A 1009 -14.08 11.90 -17.80
N THR A 1010 -14.95 12.91 -17.72
CA THR A 1010 -16.32 12.86 -18.26
C THR A 1010 -16.55 13.73 -19.49
N LYS A 1011 -15.57 14.55 -19.89
CA LYS A 1011 -15.62 15.46 -21.06
C LYS A 1011 -16.81 16.43 -21.06
N ARG A 1012 -17.37 16.75 -19.88
CA ARG A 1012 -18.49 17.71 -19.75
C ARG A 1012 -17.96 19.07 -19.26
N PRO A 1013 -18.31 20.19 -19.92
CA PRO A 1013 -17.92 21.52 -19.48
C PRO A 1013 -18.85 22.07 -18.39
N HIS A 1014 -18.27 22.74 -17.40
CA HIS A 1014 -18.88 23.94 -16.82
C HIS A 1014 -17.95 25.13 -17.06
N ILE A 1015 -18.56 26.25 -17.45
CA ILE A 1015 -17.90 27.47 -17.89
C ILE A 1015 -17.79 28.39 -16.67
N ASN A 1016 -16.60 28.50 -16.06
CA ASN A 1016 -15.97 29.79 -15.71
C ASN A 1016 -14.53 29.59 -15.17
N ASN A 1017 -13.51 29.62 -16.03
CA ASN A 1017 -12.09 29.55 -15.62
C ASN A 1017 -11.44 30.94 -15.59
N GLU A 1018 -12.01 31.89 -14.84
CA GLU A 1018 -11.38 33.19 -14.56
C GLU A 1018 -10.42 33.13 -13.37
N PHE A 1019 -9.61 32.07 -13.23
CA PHE A 1019 -8.69 32.03 -12.09
C PHE A 1019 -7.60 33.11 -12.18
N PHE A 1020 -7.33 33.72 -13.34
CA PHE A 1020 -6.33 34.79 -13.44
C PHE A 1020 -6.64 35.86 -14.52
N ILE A 1021 -7.10 37.01 -14.03
CA ILE A 1021 -6.78 38.40 -14.43
C ILE A 1021 -7.60 39.03 -15.57
N ASN A 1022 -8.23 40.14 -15.18
CA ASN A 1022 -8.69 41.22 -16.05
C ASN A 1022 -7.45 41.95 -16.62
N ALA A 1023 -7.11 41.72 -17.89
CA ALA A 1023 -5.95 42.31 -18.55
C ALA A 1023 -6.09 43.85 -18.58
N THR A 1024 -5.17 44.57 -17.95
CA THR A 1024 -5.07 46.03 -18.12
C THR A 1024 -4.33 46.34 -19.42
N ASN A 1025 -4.91 47.26 -20.20
CA ASN A 1025 -4.45 47.67 -21.52
C ASN A 1025 -3.13 48.49 -21.41
N ARG A 1026 -2.00 47.92 -21.83
CA ARG A 1026 -0.66 48.55 -21.73
C ARG A 1026 -0.10 48.92 -23.11
N SER A 1027 -0.73 49.90 -23.76
CA SER A 1027 -0.43 50.37 -25.12
C SER A 1027 0.99 50.93 -25.37
N ALA A 1028 1.75 51.29 -24.32
CA ALA A 1028 3.12 51.82 -24.43
C ALA A 1028 4.17 50.78 -24.89
N LEU A 1029 3.77 49.52 -24.94
CA LEU A 1029 4.63 48.38 -25.19
C LEU A 1029 4.84 48.09 -26.69
N ALA A 1030 3.91 48.48 -27.56
CA ALA A 1030 3.87 48.10 -28.98
C ALA A 1030 5.10 48.49 -29.85
N ALA A 1031 6.10 49.22 -29.31
CA ALA A 1031 7.26 49.72 -30.03
C ALA A 1031 8.61 49.03 -29.69
N VAL A 1032 8.66 48.03 -28.80
CA VAL A 1032 9.93 47.35 -28.48
C VAL A 1032 10.21 46.14 -29.39
N PRO A 1033 11.49 45.82 -29.74
CA PRO A 1033 11.84 44.87 -30.80
C PRO A 1033 11.42 43.41 -30.58
N TRP A 1034 11.28 42.99 -29.32
CA TRP A 1034 11.01 41.61 -28.95
C TRP A 1034 9.52 41.30 -28.73
N PHE A 1035 8.61 42.26 -28.86
CA PHE A 1035 7.18 41.99 -28.68
C PHE A 1035 6.53 41.27 -29.84
N ASN A 1036 5.73 40.25 -29.49
CA ASN A 1036 5.16 39.28 -30.41
C ASN A 1036 6.22 38.64 -31.35
N ASN A 1037 7.51 38.69 -30.99
CA ASN A 1037 8.60 38.26 -31.85
C ASN A 1037 9.54 37.30 -31.11
N ALA A 1038 9.20 36.01 -31.17
CA ALA A 1038 9.96 34.95 -30.54
C ALA A 1038 11.41 34.82 -31.05
N ALA A 1039 11.72 35.29 -32.26
CA ALA A 1039 13.07 35.23 -32.82
C ALA A 1039 14.06 36.14 -32.06
N ASN A 1040 13.55 37.19 -31.41
CA ASN A 1040 14.32 38.15 -30.63
C ASN A 1040 14.35 37.82 -29.13
N ILE A 1041 13.74 36.70 -28.72
CA ILE A 1041 13.70 36.24 -27.32
C ILE A 1041 14.45 34.92 -27.20
N ARG A 1042 15.19 34.74 -26.11
CA ARG A 1042 15.75 33.45 -25.70
C ARG A 1042 15.42 33.17 -24.26
N LEU A 1043 15.00 31.94 -23.98
CA LEU A 1043 14.73 31.50 -22.62
C LEU A 1043 15.98 30.79 -22.07
N LEU A 1044 16.42 31.15 -20.87
CA LEU A 1044 17.54 30.53 -20.18
C LEU A 1044 17.08 29.95 -18.84
N THR A 1045 17.45 28.70 -18.55
CA THR A 1045 17.03 27.96 -17.35
C THR A 1045 18.10 26.94 -16.95
N ASP A 1046 18.10 26.53 -15.69
CA ASP A 1046 18.98 25.49 -15.12
C ASP A 1046 18.17 24.25 -14.73
N GLY A 1047 17.00 24.08 -15.33
CA GLY A 1047 16.05 23.00 -15.04
C GLY A 1047 15.25 23.25 -13.78
N ARG A 1048 15.77 23.97 -12.78
CA ARG A 1048 15.13 24.21 -11.46
C ARG A 1048 13.87 25.10 -11.51
N CYS A 1049 13.53 25.62 -12.69
CA CYS A 1049 12.36 26.44 -12.92
C CYS A 1049 11.08 25.64 -12.61
N GLY A 1050 10.50 25.86 -11.44
CA GLY A 1050 9.37 25.08 -10.90
C GLY A 1050 8.08 25.89 -10.74
N SER A 1051 6.93 25.22 -10.55
CA SER A 1051 5.63 25.86 -10.29
C SER A 1051 5.32 27.00 -11.29
N ALA A 1052 4.97 28.21 -10.84
CA ALA A 1052 4.70 29.35 -11.72
C ALA A 1052 5.85 29.70 -12.70
N CYS A 1053 7.12 29.41 -12.34
CA CYS A 1053 8.23 29.56 -13.27
C CYS A 1053 8.12 28.57 -14.42
N SER A 1054 7.87 27.30 -14.11
CA SER A 1054 7.69 26.23 -15.10
C SER A 1054 6.57 26.58 -16.07
N MET A 1055 5.45 27.13 -15.58
CA MET A 1055 4.36 27.62 -16.43
C MET A 1055 4.83 28.70 -17.41
N SER A 1056 5.65 29.66 -16.97
CA SER A 1056 6.24 30.69 -17.84
C SER A 1056 7.13 30.04 -18.91
N ALA A 1057 8.03 29.14 -18.51
CA ALA A 1057 8.93 28.44 -19.42
C ALA A 1057 8.17 27.65 -20.49
N ILE A 1058 7.12 26.93 -20.09
CA ILE A 1058 6.26 26.17 -20.99
C ILE A 1058 5.54 27.08 -21.98
N PHE A 1059 5.01 28.22 -21.53
CA PHE A 1059 4.39 29.19 -22.43
C PHE A 1059 5.36 29.78 -23.45
N PHE A 1060 6.54 30.22 -23.01
CA PHE A 1060 7.55 30.77 -23.89
C PHE A 1060 7.97 29.72 -24.94
N GLN A 1061 8.32 28.50 -24.52
CA GLN A 1061 8.84 27.47 -25.41
C GLN A 1061 7.76 26.77 -26.24
N LYS A 1062 6.78 26.12 -25.59
CA LYS A 1062 5.80 25.24 -26.26
C LYS A 1062 4.83 26.03 -27.13
N PHE A 1063 4.29 27.12 -26.59
CA PHE A 1063 3.18 27.86 -27.21
C PHE A 1063 3.63 29.06 -28.04
N ASN A 1064 4.70 29.74 -27.64
CA ASN A 1064 5.23 30.90 -28.35
C ASN A 1064 6.51 30.62 -29.15
N LYS A 1065 7.03 29.38 -29.13
CA LYS A 1065 8.18 28.93 -29.93
C LYS A 1065 9.46 29.76 -29.69
N VAL A 1066 9.64 30.22 -28.46
CA VAL A 1066 10.90 30.85 -28.02
C VAL A 1066 11.96 29.77 -27.85
N ALA A 1067 13.10 29.95 -28.52
CA ALA A 1067 14.23 29.04 -28.40
C ALA A 1067 14.79 29.06 -26.97
N THR A 1068 14.99 27.86 -26.42
CA THR A 1068 15.29 27.64 -25.00
C THR A 1068 16.66 27.01 -24.80
N TYR A 1069 17.39 27.52 -23.81
CA TYR A 1069 18.73 27.15 -23.43
C TYR A 1069 18.73 26.64 -22.00
N THR A 1070 19.22 25.42 -21.79
CA THR A 1070 19.48 24.87 -20.45
C THR A 1070 20.95 25.00 -20.10
N VAL A 1071 21.25 25.01 -18.79
CA VAL A 1071 22.62 25.02 -18.28
C VAL A 1071 22.86 23.90 -17.30
N GLY A 1072 24.00 23.22 -17.44
CA GLY A 1072 24.40 22.13 -16.56
C GLY A 1072 23.69 20.82 -16.89
N GLY A 1073 23.24 20.10 -15.86
CA GLY A 1073 22.63 18.77 -16.01
C GLY A 1073 23.66 17.68 -16.30
N ILE A 1074 23.21 16.53 -16.82
CA ILE A 1074 24.08 15.42 -17.20
C ILE A 1074 24.50 15.61 -18.65
N THR A 1075 25.80 15.71 -18.93
CA THR A 1075 26.31 16.09 -20.26
C THR A 1075 25.93 15.10 -21.37
N THR A 1076 25.61 13.86 -21.06
CA THR A 1076 25.18 12.86 -22.06
C THR A 1076 23.67 12.82 -22.30
N GLU A 1077 22.88 13.60 -21.57
CA GLU A 1077 21.42 13.49 -21.56
C GLU A 1077 20.72 14.80 -21.94
N PRO A 1078 19.53 14.72 -22.57
CA PRO A 1078 18.68 15.88 -22.75
C PRO A 1078 18.23 16.42 -21.38
N MET A 1079 17.99 17.73 -21.32
CA MET A 1079 17.57 18.41 -20.10
C MET A 1079 16.38 19.30 -20.40
N SER A 1080 15.43 19.33 -19.47
CA SER A 1080 14.21 20.11 -19.59
C SER A 1080 14.37 21.56 -19.18
N ALA A 1081 13.58 22.39 -19.84
CA ALA A 1081 13.45 23.79 -19.52
C ALA A 1081 12.81 24.07 -18.14
N SER A 1082 12.13 23.08 -17.55
CA SER A 1082 11.41 23.24 -16.30
C SER A 1082 11.26 21.95 -15.50
N SER A 1083 11.15 22.04 -14.18
CA SER A 1083 11.11 20.87 -13.28
C SER A 1083 9.72 20.27 -13.06
N PHE A 1084 8.82 20.99 -12.37
CA PHE A 1084 7.52 20.51 -11.89
C PHE A 1084 6.42 21.56 -12.17
N PRO A 1085 5.72 21.50 -13.32
CA PRO A 1085 4.53 22.31 -13.57
C PRO A 1085 3.34 21.83 -12.74
N GLY A 1086 3.31 22.16 -11.45
CA GLY A 1086 2.22 21.84 -10.54
C GLY A 1086 1.30 23.03 -10.27
N GLY A 1087 -0.02 22.77 -10.23
CA GLY A 1087 -1.09 23.76 -10.08
C GLY A 1087 -1.15 24.45 -8.72
N ALA A 1088 -2.36 24.74 -8.25
CA ALA A 1088 -2.51 25.41 -6.96
C ALA A 1088 -2.21 24.46 -5.80
N VAL A 1089 -1.32 24.88 -4.91
CA VAL A 1089 -0.92 24.14 -3.72
C VAL A 1089 -1.87 24.48 -2.58
N SER A 1090 -2.12 23.50 -1.73
CA SER A 1090 -2.78 23.73 -0.44
C SER A 1090 -2.11 22.90 0.65
N SER A 1091 -2.58 23.09 1.88
CA SER A 1091 -2.12 22.36 3.05
C SER A 1091 -3.27 21.76 3.85
N LEU A 1092 -2.98 20.71 4.61
CA LEU A 1092 -3.93 20.12 5.55
C LEU A 1092 -4.46 21.19 6.52
N SER A 1093 -3.58 22.07 7.01
CA SER A 1093 -3.94 23.19 7.89
C SER A 1093 -4.95 24.17 7.27
N GLU A 1094 -4.78 24.53 6.00
CA GLU A 1094 -5.73 25.36 5.26
C GLU A 1094 -7.07 24.65 5.06
N VAL A 1095 -7.04 23.38 4.65
CA VAL A 1095 -8.25 22.56 4.45
C VAL A 1095 -9.07 22.51 5.73
N TYR A 1096 -8.45 22.33 6.90
CA TYR A 1096 -9.14 22.42 8.19
C TYR A 1096 -9.86 23.74 8.40
N GLY A 1097 -9.19 24.86 8.12
CA GLY A 1097 -9.77 26.19 8.21
C GLY A 1097 -11.00 26.35 7.32
N LEU A 1098 -10.95 25.77 6.12
CA LEU A 1098 -12.07 25.79 5.18
C LEU A 1098 -13.27 24.97 5.66
N TYR A 1099 -13.06 23.77 6.21
CA TYR A 1099 -14.15 22.98 6.82
C TYR A 1099 -14.81 23.73 7.99
N ALA A 1100 -13.99 24.38 8.83
CA ALA A 1100 -14.50 25.21 9.92
C ALA A 1100 -15.32 26.39 9.41
N ALA A 1101 -14.84 27.11 8.38
CA ALA A 1101 -15.55 28.24 7.76
C ALA A 1101 -16.85 27.81 7.07
N ALA A 1102 -16.83 26.65 6.41
CA ALA A 1102 -17.99 26.03 5.77
C ALA A 1102 -19.02 25.51 6.80
N GLN A 1103 -18.65 25.41 8.09
CA GLN A 1103 -19.46 24.83 9.16
C GLN A 1103 -19.87 23.38 8.87
N VAL A 1104 -19.02 22.64 8.17
CA VAL A 1104 -19.19 21.20 7.93
C VAL A 1104 -18.13 20.44 8.73
N PRO A 1105 -18.46 19.26 9.29
CA PRO A 1105 -17.48 18.44 9.99
C PRO A 1105 -16.30 18.10 9.07
N SER A 1106 -15.09 18.39 9.54
CA SER A 1106 -13.87 17.96 8.86
C SER A 1106 -13.74 16.44 8.96
N PRO A 1107 -13.52 15.70 7.86
CA PRO A 1107 -13.25 14.27 7.91
C PRO A 1107 -11.85 13.95 8.44
N PHE A 1108 -10.99 14.95 8.65
CA PHE A 1108 -9.58 14.78 8.99
C PHE A 1108 -9.33 14.91 10.50
N LYS A 1109 -8.33 14.21 11.05
CA LYS A 1109 -7.84 14.42 12.44
C LYS A 1109 -6.61 15.32 12.52
N PRO A 1110 -6.60 16.38 13.35
CA PRO A 1110 -5.45 17.29 13.40
C PRO A 1110 -4.15 16.53 13.63
N LEU A 1111 -3.06 16.96 12.99
CA LEU A 1111 -1.76 16.33 13.22
C LEU A 1111 -1.38 16.44 14.72
N PRO A 1112 -1.03 15.33 15.38
CA PRO A 1112 -0.65 15.36 16.80
C PRO A 1112 0.61 16.19 17.06
N TYR A 1113 1.52 16.24 16.08
CA TYR A 1113 2.74 17.03 16.12
C TYR A 1113 2.62 18.28 15.26
N LYS A 1114 3.34 19.34 15.64
CA LYS A 1114 3.54 20.55 14.83
C LYS A 1114 4.14 20.12 13.50
N GLY A 1115 3.45 20.43 12.43
CA GLY A 1115 3.78 19.95 11.11
C GLY A 1115 2.65 20.22 10.15
N ASP A 1116 2.84 19.82 8.91
CA ASP A 1116 1.82 20.00 7.89
C ASP A 1116 1.95 18.97 6.78
N VAL A 1117 0.87 18.79 6.02
CA VAL A 1117 0.88 18.03 4.77
C VAL A 1117 0.56 19.00 3.66
N ARG A 1118 1.50 19.20 2.73
CA ARG A 1118 1.30 20.02 1.53
C ARG A 1118 1.08 19.12 0.33
N PHE A 1119 0.24 19.57 -0.58
CA PHE A 1119 -0.10 18.81 -1.77
C PHE A 1119 -0.60 19.75 -2.87
N THR A 1120 -0.44 19.32 -4.12
CA THR A 1120 -1.08 19.96 -5.27
C THR A 1120 -2.57 19.63 -5.26
N ALA A 1121 -3.43 20.65 -5.20
CA ALA A 1121 -4.90 20.50 -5.17
C ALA A 1121 -5.53 20.53 -6.58
N LEU A 1122 -4.94 21.28 -7.52
CA LEU A 1122 -5.41 21.37 -8.91
C LEU A 1122 -4.40 20.78 -9.90
N GLU A 1123 -4.86 19.90 -10.77
CA GLU A 1123 -4.09 19.43 -11.93
C GLU A 1123 -4.14 20.48 -13.04
N VAL A 1124 -3.01 20.84 -13.62
CA VAL A 1124 -2.92 21.74 -14.79
C VAL A 1124 -2.69 20.92 -16.05
N PHE A 1125 -3.31 21.32 -17.16
CA PHE A 1125 -3.24 20.63 -18.45
C PHE A 1125 -2.71 21.57 -19.53
N ALA A 1126 -2.07 21.03 -20.55
CA ALA A 1126 -1.82 21.81 -21.76
C ALA A 1126 -3.16 22.21 -22.42
N PRO A 1127 -3.28 23.42 -22.99
CA PRO A 1127 -4.39 23.78 -23.88
C PRO A 1127 -4.67 22.68 -24.92
N GLY A 1128 -5.89 22.10 -24.87
CA GLY A 1128 -6.31 21.00 -25.75
C GLY A 1128 -5.73 19.62 -25.42
N GLY A 1129 -4.89 19.49 -24.39
CA GLY A 1129 -4.32 18.23 -23.93
C GLY A 1129 -5.27 17.43 -23.04
N ALA A 1130 -5.09 16.10 -23.02
CA ALA A 1130 -5.90 15.17 -22.23
C ALA A 1130 -5.16 14.57 -21.02
N VAL A 1131 -3.86 14.87 -20.88
CA VAL A 1131 -2.98 14.39 -19.81
C VAL A 1131 -2.49 15.59 -19.00
N PRO A 1132 -2.38 15.50 -17.66
CA PRO A 1132 -1.83 16.58 -16.86
C PRO A 1132 -0.45 17.00 -17.39
N LEU A 1133 -0.14 18.29 -17.31
CA LEU A 1133 1.05 18.89 -17.89
C LEU A 1133 2.35 18.29 -17.32
N ASP A 1134 2.29 17.78 -16.08
CA ASP A 1134 3.37 17.09 -15.38
C ASP A 1134 3.61 15.64 -15.89
N PHE A 1135 2.75 15.15 -16.81
CA PHE A 1135 2.77 13.80 -17.40
C PHE A 1135 2.48 13.77 -18.94
N ASP A 1136 2.45 14.91 -19.64
CA ASP A 1136 2.16 15.01 -21.10
C ASP A 1136 3.41 14.89 -22.02
N ALA A 1137 3.21 14.42 -23.26
CA ALA A 1137 4.06 13.49 -24.03
C ALA A 1137 5.30 14.00 -24.82
N PRO A 1138 5.77 15.25 -24.69
CA PRO A 1138 7.23 15.43 -24.77
C PRO A 1138 7.66 16.50 -23.77
N TYR A 1139 8.08 16.06 -22.60
CA TYR A 1139 8.71 16.92 -21.59
C TYR A 1139 9.75 17.84 -22.27
N LEU A 1140 9.64 19.14 -22.01
CA LEU A 1140 10.23 20.23 -22.82
C LEU A 1140 11.75 20.24 -22.78
N THR A 1141 12.35 19.30 -23.50
CA THR A 1141 13.78 19.28 -23.76
C THR A 1141 14.13 20.64 -24.36
N ALA A 1142 15.07 21.34 -23.73
CA ALA A 1142 15.53 22.61 -24.25
C ALA A 1142 16.14 22.41 -25.64
N ASP A 1143 15.98 23.41 -26.50
CA ASP A 1143 16.51 23.36 -27.86
C ASP A 1143 18.04 23.28 -27.87
N HIS A 1144 18.67 23.84 -26.83
CA HIS A 1144 20.11 23.90 -26.66
C HIS A 1144 20.51 23.67 -25.19
N ARG A 1145 21.74 23.17 -24.99
CA ARG A 1145 22.38 23.05 -23.67
C ARG A 1145 23.73 23.75 -23.67
N ILE A 1146 24.02 24.48 -22.61
CA ILE A 1146 25.32 25.05 -22.30
C ILE A 1146 25.87 24.30 -21.08
N ASP A 1147 27.03 23.67 -21.22
CA ASP A 1147 27.64 22.97 -20.10
C ASP A 1147 28.22 23.97 -19.07
N PHE A 1148 28.26 23.58 -17.80
CA PHE A 1148 28.99 24.37 -16.80
C PHE A 1148 30.49 24.26 -17.07
N THR A 1149 31.18 25.39 -17.20
CA THR A 1149 32.64 25.48 -17.13
C THR A 1149 33.06 25.98 -15.75
N PRO A 1150 34.34 25.82 -15.34
CA PRO A 1150 34.84 26.38 -14.09
C PRO A 1150 34.61 27.89 -13.95
N GLU A 1151 34.55 28.61 -15.07
CA GLU A 1151 34.33 30.05 -15.13
C GLU A 1151 32.84 30.41 -15.10
N ASN A 1152 32.01 29.84 -15.99
CA ASN A 1152 30.60 30.23 -16.09
C ASN A 1152 29.76 29.76 -14.88
N ALA A 1153 30.17 28.70 -14.19
CA ALA A 1153 29.50 28.23 -12.98
C ALA A 1153 29.68 29.21 -11.81
N LYS A 1154 30.77 30.00 -11.84
CA LYS A 1154 31.12 30.99 -10.82
C LYS A 1154 30.63 32.39 -11.16
N ASP A 1155 30.36 32.66 -12.44
CA ASP A 1155 29.93 33.97 -12.91
C ASP A 1155 28.77 33.90 -13.90
N ARG A 1156 27.63 34.43 -13.46
CA ARG A 1156 26.39 34.50 -14.26
C ARG A 1156 26.54 35.38 -15.51
N MET A 1157 27.45 36.35 -15.50
CA MET A 1157 27.68 37.25 -16.64
C MET A 1157 28.38 36.53 -17.80
N VAL A 1158 29.40 35.74 -17.48
CA VAL A 1158 30.09 34.87 -18.45
C VAL A 1158 29.11 33.89 -19.09
N MET A 1159 28.19 33.34 -18.29
CA MET A 1159 27.09 32.49 -18.79
C MET A 1159 26.21 33.23 -19.82
N TRP A 1160 25.76 34.44 -19.49
CA TRP A 1160 24.88 35.20 -20.38
C TRP A 1160 25.57 35.58 -21.69
N GLU A 1161 26.87 35.91 -21.68
CA GLU A 1161 27.61 36.16 -22.91
C GLU A 1161 27.76 34.90 -23.78
N GLN A 1162 28.02 33.73 -23.18
CA GLN A 1162 28.08 32.46 -23.91
C GLN A 1162 26.74 32.11 -24.57
N VAL A 1163 25.63 32.29 -23.83
CA VAL A 1163 24.28 32.09 -24.36
C VAL A 1163 23.99 33.10 -25.47
N ALA A 1164 24.30 34.38 -25.29
CA ALA A 1164 24.09 35.41 -26.32
C ALA A 1164 24.89 35.13 -27.60
N ALA A 1165 26.13 34.67 -27.46
CA ALA A 1165 26.99 34.30 -28.58
C ALA A 1165 26.44 33.10 -29.35
N ALA A 1166 25.97 32.06 -28.65
CA ALA A 1166 25.37 30.87 -29.27
C ALA A 1166 24.00 31.17 -29.91
N ALA A 1167 23.18 31.99 -29.27
CA ALA A 1167 21.79 32.19 -29.64
C ALA A 1167 21.56 33.09 -30.86
N TRP A 1168 22.48 34.02 -31.10
CA TRP A 1168 22.41 35.00 -32.17
C TRP A 1168 23.78 35.18 -32.83
N SER A 1169 24.50 34.09 -33.06
CA SER A 1169 25.63 34.08 -34.00
C SER A 1169 25.11 34.47 -35.39
N ALA A 1170 25.71 35.50 -35.99
CA ALA A 1170 25.28 36.12 -37.24
C ALA A 1170 25.34 35.18 -38.46
#